data_AF-A0AA36IRI0-F1
#
_entry.id   AF-A0AA36IRI0-F1
#
_cell.length_a   1.000
_cell.length_b   1.000
_cell.length_c   1.000
_cell.angle_alpha   90.00
_cell.angle_beta   90.00
_cell.angle_gamma   90.00
#
_symmetry.space_group_name_H-M   'P 1'
#
loop_
_entity.id
_entity.type
_entity.pdbx_description
1 polymer ?
#
loop_
_entity_poly.entity_id
_entity_poly.type
_entity_poly.pdbx_seq_one_letter_code
_entity_poly.pdbx_strand_id
1 'polypeptide(L)'
;MALLIGLSVSVAHAADVNSVICSERASAERLFGVIMELPSVQADADMSAFESAYREEVEAGRCVAGDFSATGADLVRHPEGGAYFGIVDLGDEGYGIEFDLAFFGALTRFGIASAVCAIFGSVVLAACSTTERPGTTAPVISFADLEPGDRIRRTFDAGTRNTPVVNTNRCAAALCVGRSSVVERSANVMRTEFLADNGERVVVTYTADGRFQVNFYGGGRDDLVDRGRFRIVKGTTMRMTQTGLLALVIMVLAACTTAGTADRTQLSADEVRSTFIGVPWRSPNGRFLFQRDGTYTYVRNDGRRGGPWAYTLRADGVIEGATTNYSFFRRQSGSYLSLFWLRLGVRSRFLVTVLAIASLLTTGTTTLASSRLVQHFWGSEPRCVSAAPIPVILVADLTLTGEIDDSISVFLYRQLERMGCVRVLAVVSIFGNGESTTAEIHANLQERMPSLGADHWPLLRGPDRSYRAVRSARPRLPNGHRALTNRQDAERLAAIAALINAAGHPVVVVELGPMTVSARLLAEGHVAADRIARVLAIGGRIDGERFGQTKGLLGRFGSFTDFNVRKDTMAADYLVRHVPEKLILYTYRNGVGARMVSAAMVSEAIPALTHHAEARQRWLRRMLGYAGIPSWDTWTTSYFIAGRMDDLGCGWTRARLRSEAGVRWPRLWLTPSPQNPVAVLACHPALVDGGPVLAPP
;
A
#
# COMPACT_ATOMS: atom_id res chain seq x y z
N MET A 1 25.76 1.86 -39.42
CA MET A 1 24.47 2.57 -39.19
C MET A 1 23.76 2.74 -40.53
N ALA A 2 23.44 1.61 -41.18
CA ALA A 2 22.83 1.56 -42.52
C ALA A 2 22.32 0.13 -42.82
N LEU A 3 21.42 -0.37 -41.98
CA LEU A 3 20.56 -1.54 -42.21
C LEU A 3 19.52 -1.57 -41.08
N LEU A 4 18.26 -1.93 -41.39
CA LEU A 4 17.04 -1.85 -40.55
C LEU A 4 16.16 -0.60 -40.75
N ILE A 5 15.65 -0.45 -41.98
CA ILE A 5 14.30 0.06 -42.22
C ILE A 5 13.58 -1.04 -43.02
N GLY A 6 12.47 -1.54 -42.50
CA GLY A 6 11.71 -2.62 -43.14
C GLY A 6 10.48 -3.04 -42.34
N LEU A 7 9.31 -2.82 -42.95
CA LEU A 7 7.98 -3.31 -42.56
C LEU A 7 7.30 -2.65 -41.35
N SER A 8 6.50 -1.63 -41.68
CA SER A 8 5.23 -1.29 -41.05
C SER A 8 4.07 -1.58 -42.05
N VAL A 9 2.81 -1.35 -41.64
CA VAL A 9 1.55 -1.49 -42.41
C VAL A 9 0.99 -2.93 -42.47
N SER A 10 -0.30 -3.24 -42.31
CA SER A 10 -1.48 -2.62 -41.62
C SER A 10 -2.66 -3.59 -41.73
N VAL A 11 -3.56 -3.67 -40.73
CA VAL A 11 -5.02 -3.82 -40.94
C VAL A 11 -5.77 -3.15 -39.79
N ALA A 12 -6.79 -2.36 -40.11
CA ALA A 12 -7.81 -1.90 -39.17
C ALA A 12 -9.18 -1.89 -39.86
N HIS A 13 -10.25 -2.01 -39.04
CA HIS A 13 -11.68 -1.88 -39.37
C HIS A 13 -12.37 -2.97 -40.23
N ALA A 14 -13.34 -3.63 -39.60
CA ALA A 14 -14.68 -3.89 -40.12
C ALA A 14 -15.67 -3.90 -38.93
N ALA A 15 -16.95 -3.59 -39.17
CA ALA A 15 -17.94 -3.39 -38.12
C ALA A 15 -19.20 -4.27 -38.30
N ASP A 16 -19.99 -4.33 -37.22
CA ASP A 16 -21.46 -4.48 -37.17
C ASP A 16 -22.20 -5.80 -37.53
N VAL A 17 -22.99 -6.23 -36.52
CA VAL A 17 -24.44 -6.57 -36.56
C VAL A 17 -24.93 -7.98 -36.96
N ASN A 18 -25.82 -8.52 -36.09
CA ASN A 18 -26.74 -9.68 -36.21
C ASN A 18 -26.10 -11.08 -36.38
N SER A 19 -26.56 -12.16 -35.72
CA SER A 19 -27.97 -12.55 -35.54
C SER A 19 -28.20 -13.57 -34.40
N VAL A 20 -29.44 -13.60 -33.89
CA VAL A 20 -29.99 -14.68 -33.04
C VAL A 20 -30.09 -16.00 -33.80
N ILE A 21 -29.68 -17.12 -33.18
CA ILE A 21 -30.20 -18.45 -33.49
C ILE A 21 -30.52 -19.19 -32.19
N CYS A 22 -31.80 -19.44 -31.95
CA CYS A 22 -32.25 -20.51 -31.05
C CYS A 22 -32.41 -21.80 -31.87
N SER A 23 -32.03 -22.94 -31.32
CA SER A 23 -32.61 -24.23 -31.71
C SER A 23 -32.67 -25.15 -30.50
N GLU A 24 -33.88 -25.46 -30.06
CA GLU A 24 -34.15 -26.39 -28.97
C GLU A 24 -33.90 -27.84 -29.39
N ARG A 25 -33.58 -28.70 -28.42
CA ARG A 25 -34.17 -30.03 -28.36
C ARG A 25 -34.31 -30.49 -26.90
N ALA A 26 -35.56 -30.55 -26.44
CA ALA A 26 -35.97 -31.35 -25.27
C ALA A 26 -35.90 -32.86 -25.63
N SER A 27 -36.07 -33.85 -24.76
CA SER A 27 -36.41 -33.94 -23.32
C SER A 27 -35.67 -35.19 -22.76
N ALA A 28 -35.83 -35.72 -21.54
CA ALA A 28 -36.78 -35.55 -20.43
C ALA A 28 -36.10 -36.00 -19.11
N GLU A 29 -36.73 -36.15 -17.93
CA GLU A 29 -38.15 -36.14 -17.52
C GLU A 29 -38.31 -35.35 -16.19
N ARG A 30 -39.52 -35.38 -15.63
CA ARG A 30 -40.03 -34.70 -14.43
C ARG A 30 -39.74 -35.41 -13.10
N LEU A 31 -39.71 -34.64 -12.01
CA LEU A 31 -40.54 -34.94 -10.83
C LEU A 31 -41.14 -33.65 -10.26
N PHE A 32 -42.40 -33.70 -9.82
CA PHE A 32 -43.10 -32.60 -9.14
C PHE A 32 -42.78 -32.59 -7.64
N GLY A 33 -42.85 -31.43 -6.98
CA GLY A 33 -42.58 -31.34 -5.53
C GLY A 33 -42.85 -29.98 -4.86
N VAL A 34 -44.09 -29.51 -4.93
CA VAL A 34 -44.81 -28.67 -3.93
C VAL A 34 -44.01 -27.67 -3.08
N ILE A 35 -44.31 -26.38 -3.24
CA ILE A 35 -44.07 -25.35 -2.21
C ILE A 35 -45.09 -25.57 -1.08
N MET A 36 -44.64 -25.83 0.14
CA MET A 36 -45.43 -25.62 1.36
C MET A 36 -44.82 -24.52 2.20
N GLU A 37 -45.58 -23.46 2.43
CA GLU A 37 -45.34 -22.59 3.58
C GLU A 37 -45.63 -23.38 4.86
N LEU A 38 -44.72 -23.29 5.85
CA LEU A 38 -45.02 -23.66 7.22
C LEU A 38 -44.79 -22.45 8.14
N PRO A 39 -45.63 -22.29 9.18
CA PRO A 39 -45.74 -21.04 9.90
C PRO A 39 -44.62 -20.84 10.92
N SER A 40 -44.47 -19.61 11.40
CA SER A 40 -43.65 -19.29 12.56
C SER A 40 -44.08 -20.09 13.79
N VAL A 41 -43.19 -20.92 14.31
CA VAL A 41 -43.34 -21.58 15.62
C VAL A 41 -42.30 -21.01 16.58
N GLN A 42 -42.71 -20.78 17.82
CA GLN A 42 -41.88 -20.22 18.88
C GLN A 42 -40.87 -21.24 19.44
N ALA A 43 -40.00 -20.78 20.33
CA ALA A 43 -38.98 -21.60 20.98
C ALA A 43 -39.54 -22.82 21.73
N ASP A 44 -38.66 -23.80 21.94
CA ASP A 44 -38.80 -25.05 22.69
C ASP A 44 -39.65 -26.17 22.05
N ALA A 45 -39.05 -26.88 21.07
CA ALA A 45 -39.42 -28.26 20.74
C ALA A 45 -38.24 -29.10 20.17
N ASP A 46 -37.90 -30.15 20.92
CA ASP A 46 -37.42 -31.49 20.54
C ASP A 46 -36.42 -31.70 19.36
N MET A 47 -35.22 -32.18 19.70
CA MET A 47 -34.16 -32.56 18.74
C MET A 47 -34.28 -34.00 18.21
N SER A 48 -35.11 -34.86 18.83
CA SER A 48 -35.29 -36.26 18.40
C SER A 48 -35.99 -36.39 17.04
N ALA A 49 -36.83 -35.41 16.67
CA ALA A 49 -37.47 -35.35 15.36
C ALA A 49 -36.46 -35.09 14.24
N PHE A 50 -35.44 -34.26 14.48
CA PHE A 50 -34.37 -33.99 13.52
C PHE A 50 -33.43 -35.19 13.38
N GLU A 51 -33.04 -35.84 14.49
CA GLU A 51 -32.19 -37.03 14.44
C GLU A 51 -32.86 -38.21 13.72
N SER A 52 -34.17 -38.39 13.87
CA SER A 52 -34.90 -39.46 13.16
C SER A 52 -34.91 -39.22 11.65
N ALA A 53 -35.25 -38.00 11.21
CA ALA A 53 -35.25 -37.64 9.79
C ALA A 53 -33.85 -37.73 9.15
N TYR A 54 -32.81 -37.34 9.89
CA TYR A 54 -31.42 -37.46 9.42
C TYR A 54 -30.97 -38.93 9.31
N ARG A 55 -31.36 -39.78 10.25
CA ARG A 55 -31.01 -41.22 10.24
C ARG A 55 -31.68 -41.95 9.07
N GLU A 56 -32.95 -41.66 8.78
CA GLU A 56 -33.70 -42.25 7.67
C GLU A 56 -33.09 -41.92 6.30
N GLU A 57 -32.61 -40.68 6.09
CA GLU A 57 -31.92 -40.29 4.84
C GLU A 57 -30.53 -40.94 4.68
N VAL A 58 -29.78 -41.09 5.78
CA VAL A 58 -28.47 -41.75 5.78
C VAL A 58 -28.59 -43.26 5.54
N GLU A 59 -29.56 -43.93 6.19
CA GLU A 59 -29.85 -45.36 5.96
C GLU A 59 -30.41 -45.62 4.55
N ALA A 60 -31.09 -44.63 3.95
CA ALA A 60 -31.51 -44.66 2.54
C ALA A 60 -30.36 -44.40 1.53
N GLY A 61 -29.13 -44.16 1.99
CA GLY A 61 -27.95 -43.98 1.14
C GLY A 61 -27.92 -42.67 0.35
N ARG A 62 -28.69 -41.65 0.75
CA ARG A 62 -28.77 -40.36 0.06
C ARG A 62 -27.79 -39.35 0.66
N CYS A 63 -27.07 -38.62 -0.19
CA CYS A 63 -26.15 -37.57 0.25
C CYS A 63 -26.92 -36.28 0.57
N VAL A 64 -27.07 -35.96 1.86
CA VAL A 64 -27.62 -34.69 2.33
C VAL A 64 -26.51 -33.63 2.38
N ALA A 65 -26.59 -32.61 1.54
CA ALA A 65 -25.70 -31.46 1.57
C ALA A 65 -26.24 -30.36 2.50
N GLY A 66 -25.82 -30.36 3.77
CA GLY A 66 -26.09 -29.29 4.73
C GLY A 66 -24.91 -28.34 4.86
N ASP A 67 -25.16 -27.02 4.81
CA ASP A 67 -24.14 -25.99 5.04
C ASP A 67 -24.00 -25.73 6.55
N PHE A 68 -23.00 -26.35 7.19
CA PHE A 68 -22.79 -26.31 8.63
C PHE A 68 -21.68 -25.34 9.03
N SER A 69 -22.05 -24.13 9.48
CA SER A 69 -21.17 -23.27 10.27
C SER A 69 -21.29 -23.59 11.77
N ALA A 70 -20.75 -24.74 12.21
CA ALA A 70 -20.69 -25.12 13.62
C ALA A 70 -19.26 -25.49 14.04
N THR A 71 -18.79 -24.90 15.14
CA THR A 71 -17.52 -25.25 15.77
C THR A 71 -17.69 -26.45 16.69
N GLY A 72 -17.22 -27.61 16.25
CA GLY A 72 -17.19 -28.84 17.05
C GLY A 72 -17.00 -30.04 16.13
N ALA A 73 -15.98 -30.86 16.38
CA ALA A 73 -15.76 -32.10 15.68
C ALA A 73 -15.71 -33.24 16.71
N ASP A 74 -16.83 -33.94 16.86
CA ASP A 74 -16.88 -35.15 17.68
C ASP A 74 -16.29 -36.33 16.89
N LEU A 75 -15.43 -37.11 17.55
CA LEU A 75 -14.88 -38.35 17.03
C LEU A 75 -15.54 -39.54 17.73
N VAL A 76 -16.22 -40.38 16.95
CA VAL A 76 -16.82 -41.63 17.46
C VAL A 76 -15.72 -42.63 17.82
N ARG A 77 -15.83 -43.22 19.01
CA ARG A 77 -14.81 -44.11 19.60
C ARG A 77 -15.15 -45.58 19.32
N HIS A 78 -14.21 -46.35 18.77
CA HIS A 78 -14.35 -47.81 18.69
C HIS A 78 -14.00 -48.47 20.05
N PRO A 79 -14.67 -49.57 20.48
CA PRO A 79 -14.59 -50.01 21.89
C PRO A 79 -13.31 -50.74 22.30
N GLU A 80 -12.50 -51.20 21.34
CA GLU A 80 -11.28 -51.97 21.61
C GLU A 80 -10.04 -51.20 21.13
N GLY A 81 -9.07 -51.03 22.04
CA GLY A 81 -7.99 -50.06 21.86
C GLY A 81 -6.86 -50.53 20.96
N GLY A 82 -6.55 -49.76 19.91
CA GLY A 82 -5.31 -49.95 19.13
C GLY A 82 -5.28 -49.22 17.79
N ALA A 83 -4.58 -48.08 17.75
CA ALA A 83 -4.22 -47.29 16.55
C ALA A 83 -5.34 -46.60 15.76
N TYR A 84 -4.99 -45.45 15.17
CA TYR A 84 -5.73 -44.81 14.09
C TYR A 84 -5.04 -45.16 12.77
N PHE A 85 -5.79 -45.65 11.78
CA PHE A 85 -5.26 -45.96 10.45
C PHE A 85 -5.42 -44.77 9.50
N GLY A 86 -4.32 -44.42 8.82
CA GLY A 86 -4.33 -43.51 7.69
C GLY A 86 -3.32 -43.99 6.65
N ILE A 87 -3.80 -44.60 5.58
CA ILE A 87 -2.98 -44.96 4.42
C ILE A 87 -3.14 -43.84 3.40
N VAL A 88 -2.03 -43.23 2.99
CA VAL A 88 -1.99 -42.28 1.88
C VAL A 88 -1.06 -42.87 0.82
N ASP A 89 -1.63 -43.14 -0.34
CA ASP A 89 -0.93 -43.69 -1.51
C ASP A 89 -0.44 -42.54 -2.40
N LEU A 90 0.85 -42.53 -2.75
CA LEU A 90 1.51 -41.46 -3.51
C LEU A 90 2.53 -42.10 -4.46
N GLY A 91 2.13 -42.24 -5.73
CA GLY A 91 2.87 -43.01 -6.73
C GLY A 91 4.30 -42.56 -7.04
N ASP A 92 5.04 -43.50 -7.62
CA ASP A 92 6.48 -43.46 -7.88
C ASP A 92 6.94 -42.35 -8.84
N GLU A 93 8.11 -41.76 -8.57
CA GLU A 93 9.22 -41.50 -9.52
C GLU A 93 10.47 -41.05 -8.73
N GLY A 94 11.69 -41.39 -9.19
CA GLY A 94 12.93 -40.90 -8.55
C GLY A 94 14.19 -41.04 -9.42
N TYR A 95 15.04 -40.00 -9.45
CA TYR A 95 16.38 -39.98 -10.08
C TYR A 95 17.28 -38.91 -9.44
N GLY A 96 18.57 -39.22 -9.22
CA GLY A 96 19.57 -38.32 -8.60
C GLY A 96 20.54 -37.61 -9.58
N ILE A 97 21.43 -36.76 -9.04
CA ILE A 97 22.75 -36.31 -9.53
C ILE A 97 23.38 -35.37 -8.46
N GLU A 98 24.71 -35.37 -8.35
CA GLU A 98 25.53 -34.71 -7.31
C GLU A 98 26.11 -33.35 -7.76
N PHE A 99 26.44 -32.43 -6.83
CA PHE A 99 27.05 -31.12 -7.14
C PHE A 99 28.09 -30.65 -6.09
N ASP A 100 29.15 -30.00 -6.58
CA ASP A 100 30.30 -29.50 -5.82
C ASP A 100 29.99 -28.25 -4.96
N LEU A 101 30.40 -28.27 -3.69
CA LEU A 101 30.19 -27.21 -2.69
C LEU A 101 30.98 -25.91 -2.93
N ALA A 102 32.00 -25.90 -3.80
CA ALA A 102 32.88 -24.74 -3.98
C ALA A 102 32.13 -23.45 -4.40
N PHE A 103 31.03 -23.57 -5.16
CA PHE A 103 30.30 -22.42 -5.70
C PHE A 103 29.51 -21.62 -4.64
N PHE A 104 28.90 -22.31 -3.65
CA PHE A 104 28.09 -21.66 -2.62
C PHE A 104 28.90 -20.90 -1.56
N GLY A 105 30.17 -21.29 -1.36
CA GLY A 105 31.10 -20.60 -0.46
C GLY A 105 31.49 -19.19 -0.92
N ALA A 106 31.36 -18.88 -2.22
CA ALA A 106 31.62 -17.55 -2.76
C ALA A 106 30.45 -16.58 -2.47
N LEU A 107 29.20 -17.00 -2.72
CA LEU A 107 28.01 -16.14 -2.62
C LEU A 107 27.67 -15.74 -1.18
N THR A 108 27.96 -16.61 -0.21
CA THR A 108 27.72 -16.34 1.23
C THR A 108 28.66 -15.27 1.80
N ARG A 109 29.88 -15.12 1.27
CA ARG A 109 30.85 -14.10 1.73
C ARG A 109 30.49 -12.66 1.37
N PHE A 110 29.52 -12.44 0.48
CA PHE A 110 29.15 -11.11 -0.03
C PHE A 110 27.74 -10.63 0.37
N GLY A 111 27.00 -11.37 1.21
CA GLY A 111 25.73 -10.90 1.78
C GLY A 111 24.54 -10.83 0.81
N ILE A 112 24.63 -11.45 -0.37
CA ILE A 112 23.62 -11.37 -1.45
C ILE A 112 22.42 -12.32 -1.21
N ALA A 113 22.59 -13.34 -0.35
CA ALA A 113 21.61 -14.41 -0.14
C ALA A 113 20.19 -13.92 0.20
N SER A 114 20.05 -12.85 1.00
CA SER A 114 18.75 -12.34 1.45
C SER A 114 17.87 -11.80 0.31
N ALA A 115 18.47 -11.23 -0.74
CA ALA A 115 17.72 -10.71 -1.89
C ALA A 115 17.26 -11.83 -2.83
N VAL A 116 18.09 -12.87 -3.01
CA VAL A 116 17.78 -14.01 -3.87
C VAL A 116 16.61 -14.82 -3.31
N CYS A 117 16.56 -15.05 -1.99
CA CYS A 117 15.45 -15.76 -1.34
C CYS A 117 14.10 -15.04 -1.49
N ALA A 118 14.09 -13.70 -1.42
CA ALA A 118 12.86 -12.91 -1.57
C ALA A 118 12.30 -13.00 -3.01
N ILE A 119 13.16 -12.97 -4.03
CA ILE A 119 12.77 -13.07 -5.44
C ILE A 119 12.28 -14.49 -5.77
N PHE A 120 12.97 -15.53 -5.28
CA PHE A 120 12.56 -16.92 -5.50
C PHE A 120 11.17 -17.25 -4.94
N GLY A 121 10.82 -16.72 -3.76
CA GLY A 121 9.52 -16.93 -3.15
C GLY A 121 8.34 -16.41 -3.98
N SER A 122 8.53 -15.33 -4.73
CA SER A 122 7.47 -14.72 -5.57
C SER A 122 7.28 -15.42 -6.92
N VAL A 123 8.35 -15.92 -7.53
CA VAL A 123 8.27 -16.57 -8.86
C VAL A 123 7.65 -17.97 -8.77
N VAL A 124 7.95 -18.72 -7.70
CA VAL A 124 7.42 -20.09 -7.51
C VAL A 124 5.89 -20.11 -7.31
N LEU A 125 5.31 -19.04 -6.75
CA LEU A 125 3.85 -18.93 -6.57
C LEU A 125 3.07 -18.66 -7.87
N ALA A 126 3.73 -18.22 -8.95
CA ALA A 126 3.08 -17.89 -10.22
C ALA A 126 3.06 -19.06 -11.23
N ALA A 127 3.89 -20.09 -11.04
CA ALA A 127 4.09 -21.16 -12.02
C ALA A 127 3.26 -22.44 -11.77
N CYS A 128 2.54 -22.52 -10.64
CA CYS A 128 1.76 -23.71 -10.26
C CYS A 128 0.28 -23.60 -10.65
N SER A 129 -0.02 -23.50 -11.95
CA SER A 129 -1.35 -23.89 -12.46
C SER A 129 -1.30 -24.43 -13.90
N THR A 130 -2.13 -25.44 -14.14
CA THR A 130 -2.53 -26.07 -15.42
C THR A 130 -1.76 -27.30 -15.95
N THR A 131 -2.59 -28.29 -16.35
CA THR A 131 -2.37 -29.48 -17.22
C THR A 131 -1.79 -30.79 -16.64
N GLU A 132 -2.65 -31.83 -16.70
CA GLU A 132 -2.33 -33.25 -16.57
C GLU A 132 -2.46 -33.96 -17.94
N ARG A 133 -1.73 -35.07 -18.16
CA ARG A 133 -2.20 -36.27 -18.88
C ARG A 133 -1.21 -37.46 -18.74
N PRO A 134 -1.62 -38.73 -18.91
CA PRO A 134 -0.88 -39.91 -18.44
C PRO A 134 -0.22 -40.78 -19.55
N GLY A 135 0.76 -41.64 -19.20
CA GLY A 135 1.13 -42.80 -20.06
C GLY A 135 2.50 -43.50 -19.87
N THR A 136 2.53 -44.56 -19.03
CA THR A 136 3.29 -45.85 -19.17
C THR A 136 4.84 -45.99 -19.10
N THR A 137 5.24 -46.91 -18.19
CA THR A 137 6.37 -47.89 -18.20
C THR A 137 7.83 -47.48 -17.88
N ALA A 138 8.45 -48.25 -16.97
CA ALA A 138 9.79 -48.05 -16.34
C ALA A 138 10.91 -48.93 -16.97
N PRO A 139 12.21 -48.79 -16.57
CA PRO A 139 12.71 -49.50 -15.37
C PRO A 139 13.86 -48.88 -14.53
N VAL A 140 13.77 -49.06 -13.20
CA VAL A 140 14.79 -49.36 -12.14
C VAL A 140 16.29 -49.00 -12.34
N ILE A 141 16.89 -48.23 -11.39
CA ILE A 141 18.30 -48.38 -10.91
C ILE A 141 18.46 -48.06 -9.39
N SER A 142 19.27 -48.91 -8.73
CA SER A 142 19.99 -48.89 -7.42
C SER A 142 20.11 -47.62 -6.54
N PHE A 143 20.25 -47.84 -5.22
CA PHE A 143 20.63 -46.85 -4.20
C PHE A 143 21.98 -47.18 -3.51
N ALA A 144 22.88 -46.21 -3.46
CA ALA A 144 24.08 -46.11 -2.62
C ALA A 144 24.27 -44.60 -2.28
N ASP A 145 24.84 -44.14 -1.16
CA ASP A 145 25.55 -44.76 -0.03
C ASP A 145 24.95 -44.32 1.34
N LEU A 146 25.69 -44.54 2.45
CA LEU A 146 25.44 -44.29 3.89
C LEU A 146 24.92 -45.49 4.70
N GLU A 147 25.61 -45.79 5.80
CA GLU A 147 25.39 -46.98 6.64
C GLU A 147 24.59 -46.68 7.93
N PRO A 148 23.93 -47.70 8.53
CA PRO A 148 23.25 -47.57 9.82
C PRO A 148 24.24 -47.23 10.96
N GLY A 149 24.30 -45.95 11.34
CA GLY A 149 25.15 -45.47 12.43
C GLY A 149 25.70 -44.05 12.24
N ASP A 150 25.65 -43.51 11.02
CA ASP A 150 26.24 -42.21 10.69
C ASP A 150 25.63 -41.04 11.48
N ARG A 151 26.49 -40.27 12.15
CA ARG A 151 26.11 -39.10 12.98
C ARG A 151 26.51 -37.79 12.33
N ILE A 152 25.54 -37.08 11.74
CA ILE A 152 25.74 -35.72 11.24
C ILE A 152 25.87 -34.75 12.44
N ARG A 153 27.07 -34.19 12.65
CA ARG A 153 27.37 -33.26 13.74
C ARG A 153 27.58 -31.85 13.19
N ARG A 154 26.70 -30.90 13.54
CA ARG A 154 26.97 -29.45 13.35
C ARG A 154 27.48 -28.86 14.66
N THR A 155 28.61 -28.16 14.57
CA THR A 155 29.17 -27.37 15.68
C THR A 155 28.69 -25.92 15.53
N PHE A 156 28.12 -25.35 16.60
CA PHE A 156 27.88 -23.91 16.70
C PHE A 156 28.93 -23.30 17.63
N ASP A 157 29.62 -22.27 17.14
CA ASP A 157 30.53 -21.48 17.96
C ASP A 157 29.74 -20.50 18.83
N ALA A 158 29.96 -20.54 20.15
CA ALA A 158 29.23 -19.73 21.12
C ALA A 158 30.03 -18.48 21.49
N GLY A 159 29.67 -17.30 20.94
CA GLY A 159 30.45 -16.10 21.21
C GLY A 159 29.89 -14.77 20.73
N THR A 160 28.79 -14.28 21.33
CA THR A 160 28.65 -12.88 21.79
C THR A 160 27.30 -12.65 22.49
N ARG A 161 27.33 -12.07 23.70
CA ARG A 161 26.12 -11.63 24.42
C ARG A 161 25.81 -10.18 24.06
N ASN A 162 24.54 -9.87 23.77
CA ASN A 162 23.79 -8.64 24.14
C ASN A 162 22.79 -8.20 23.05
N THR A 163 21.50 -8.52 23.20
CA THR A 163 20.32 -7.62 23.02
C THR A 163 19.02 -8.40 23.35
N PRO A 164 17.86 -7.72 23.59
CA PRO A 164 16.95 -8.13 24.66
C PRO A 164 15.74 -9.00 24.23
N VAL A 165 15.07 -9.51 25.27
CA VAL A 165 13.77 -10.18 25.27
C VAL A 165 12.75 -9.50 24.36
N VAL A 166 12.22 -10.24 23.39
CA VAL A 166 10.94 -9.92 22.71
C VAL A 166 9.89 -10.94 23.16
N ASN A 167 8.79 -10.41 23.66
CA ASN A 167 7.67 -11.14 24.26
C ASN A 167 6.94 -12.01 23.22
N THR A 168 6.96 -13.33 23.40
CA THR A 168 6.24 -14.30 22.56
C THR A 168 4.78 -14.41 22.99
N ASN A 169 3.84 -14.07 22.09
CA ASN A 169 2.48 -14.60 22.17
C ASN A 169 1.84 -14.67 20.77
N ARG A 170 1.37 -15.88 20.41
CA ARG A 170 0.70 -16.25 19.14
C ARG A 170 1.58 -16.36 17.88
N CYS A 171 2.42 -17.39 17.87
CA CYS A 171 2.58 -18.24 16.67
C CYS A 171 2.05 -19.64 17.02
N ALA A 172 1.48 -20.35 16.03
CA ALA A 172 1.18 -21.77 16.19
C ALA A 172 2.49 -22.54 16.42
N ALA A 173 2.46 -23.57 17.27
CA ALA A 173 3.65 -24.33 17.62
C ALA A 173 4.19 -25.09 16.39
N ALA A 174 5.25 -24.58 15.79
CA ALA A 174 6.08 -25.35 14.88
C ALA A 174 7.00 -26.24 15.72
N LEU A 175 6.87 -27.55 15.60
CA LEU A 175 7.77 -28.50 16.28
C LEU A 175 9.17 -28.35 15.67
N CYS A 176 10.08 -27.72 16.41
CA CYS A 176 11.49 -27.68 16.04
C CYS A 176 12.11 -29.05 16.35
N VAL A 177 12.73 -29.64 15.32
CA VAL A 177 13.30 -30.98 15.39
C VAL A 177 14.83 -30.83 15.41
N GLY A 178 15.41 -30.93 16.60
CA GLY A 178 16.82 -30.61 16.82
C GLY A 178 17.81 -31.64 16.25
N ARG A 179 17.43 -32.93 16.16
CA ARG A 179 18.27 -34.02 15.62
C ARG A 179 17.46 -35.09 14.91
N SER A 180 18.06 -35.67 13.88
CA SER A 180 17.56 -36.85 13.15
C SER A 180 18.64 -37.92 13.03
N SER A 181 18.26 -39.19 13.12
CA SER A 181 19.13 -40.35 12.86
C SER A 181 18.34 -41.44 12.14
N VAL A 182 18.92 -42.01 11.08
CA VAL A 182 18.39 -43.23 10.46
C VAL A 182 18.68 -44.39 11.41
N VAL A 183 17.62 -45.04 11.91
CA VAL A 183 17.70 -46.12 12.91
C VAL A 183 17.47 -47.50 12.31
N GLU A 184 16.87 -47.58 11.12
CA GLU A 184 16.70 -48.83 10.39
C GLU A 184 16.66 -48.54 8.88
N ARG A 185 17.35 -49.37 8.09
CA ARG A 185 17.28 -49.33 6.62
C ARG A 185 17.38 -50.76 6.10
N SER A 186 16.33 -51.22 5.43
CA SER A 186 16.27 -52.49 4.71
C SER A 186 15.81 -52.23 3.27
N ALA A 187 15.79 -53.27 2.43
CA ALA A 187 15.34 -53.16 1.04
C ALA A 187 13.92 -52.57 0.89
N ASN A 188 13.04 -52.79 1.88
CA ASN A 188 11.63 -52.43 1.81
C ASN A 188 11.20 -51.33 2.80
N VAL A 189 12.07 -50.93 3.74
CA VAL A 189 11.73 -50.03 4.85
C VAL A 189 12.90 -49.12 5.22
N MET A 190 12.65 -47.82 5.35
CA MET A 190 13.58 -46.83 5.93
C MET A 190 12.93 -46.13 7.13
N ARG A 191 13.53 -46.27 8.31
CA ARG A 191 13.05 -45.67 9.56
C ARG A 191 14.00 -44.57 10.03
N THR A 192 13.48 -43.35 10.10
CA THR A 192 14.21 -42.18 10.62
C THR A 192 13.59 -41.75 11.94
N GLU A 193 14.43 -41.68 12.97
CA GLU A 193 14.08 -41.19 14.29
C GLU A 193 14.47 -39.73 14.43
N PHE A 194 13.55 -38.95 14.98
CA PHE A 194 13.66 -37.52 15.19
C PHE A 194 13.48 -37.24 16.67
N LEU A 195 14.41 -36.51 17.27
CA LEU A 195 14.27 -36.01 18.64
C LEU A 195 13.87 -34.53 18.57
N ALA A 196 12.66 -34.24 19.04
CA ALA A 196 12.18 -32.88 19.19
C ALA A 196 12.81 -32.20 20.42
N ASP A 197 12.83 -30.87 20.43
CA ASP A 197 13.51 -30.10 21.49
C ASP A 197 12.88 -30.27 22.89
N ASN A 198 11.65 -30.79 22.96
CA ASN A 198 10.96 -31.19 24.20
C ASN A 198 11.30 -32.61 24.69
N GLY A 199 12.19 -33.33 24.00
CA GLY A 199 12.57 -34.70 24.32
C GLY A 199 11.64 -35.78 23.76
N GLU A 200 10.58 -35.41 23.02
CA GLU A 200 9.72 -36.38 22.35
C GLU A 200 10.41 -37.01 21.14
N ARG A 201 10.09 -38.28 20.92
CA ARG A 201 10.74 -39.14 19.93
C ARG A 201 9.74 -39.47 18.83
N VAL A 202 9.92 -38.86 17.67
CA VAL A 202 9.06 -39.07 16.49
C VAL A 202 9.78 -40.00 15.53
N VAL A 203 9.17 -41.12 15.20
CA VAL A 203 9.73 -42.13 14.30
C VAL A 203 8.92 -42.16 13.02
N VAL A 204 9.52 -41.72 11.91
CA VAL A 204 8.91 -41.82 10.58
C VAL A 204 9.46 -43.06 9.89
N THR A 205 8.57 -43.98 9.54
CA THR A 205 8.88 -45.19 8.78
C THR A 205 8.35 -45.00 7.37
N TYR A 206 9.23 -45.02 6.37
CA TYR A 206 8.89 -45.03 4.95
C TYR A 206 8.99 -46.46 4.43
N THR A 207 8.06 -46.89 3.58
CA THR A 207 8.08 -48.20 2.92
C THR A 207 8.33 -48.03 1.42
N ALA A 208 8.85 -49.09 0.78
CA ALA A 208 9.23 -49.04 -0.64
C ALA A 208 8.05 -48.86 -1.61
N ASP A 209 6.80 -49.04 -1.14
CA ASP A 209 5.55 -48.76 -1.86
C ASP A 209 5.08 -47.30 -1.70
N GLY A 210 5.98 -46.37 -1.37
CA GLY A 210 5.70 -44.93 -1.27
C GLY A 210 4.93 -44.49 -0.02
N ARG A 211 4.46 -45.42 0.81
CA ARG A 211 3.73 -45.12 2.05
C ARG A 211 4.67 -44.69 3.17
N PHE A 212 4.12 -43.98 4.15
CA PHE A 212 4.83 -43.65 5.38
C PHE A 212 3.92 -43.70 6.61
N GLN A 213 4.51 -44.03 7.75
CA GLN A 213 3.85 -44.07 9.06
C GLN A 213 4.65 -43.22 10.05
N VAL A 214 3.97 -42.34 10.79
CA VAL A 214 4.56 -41.51 11.85
C VAL A 214 4.12 -42.04 13.20
N ASN A 215 5.07 -42.47 14.02
CA ASN A 215 4.83 -42.99 15.37
C ASN A 215 5.47 -42.07 16.42
N PHE A 216 4.70 -41.68 17.44
CA PHE A 216 5.15 -40.82 18.53
C PHE A 216 5.42 -41.66 19.80
N TYR A 217 6.60 -41.48 20.39
CA TYR A 217 7.03 -42.16 21.62
C TYR A 217 7.43 -41.11 22.66
N GLY A 218 6.61 -40.97 23.70
CA GLY A 218 6.79 -40.00 24.79
C GLY A 218 5.63 -40.09 25.79
N GLY A 219 5.92 -39.87 27.07
CA GLY A 219 4.95 -40.00 28.17
C GLY A 219 4.08 -38.75 28.36
N GLY A 220 3.26 -38.41 27.36
CA GLY A 220 2.40 -37.21 27.38
C GLY A 220 1.34 -37.26 26.28
N ARG A 221 0.50 -38.30 26.27
CA ARG A 221 -0.32 -38.67 25.10
C ARG A 221 -1.51 -37.75 24.78
N ASP A 222 -1.94 -36.91 25.72
CA ASP A 222 -3.27 -36.28 25.63
C ASP A 222 -3.25 -34.87 24.98
N ASP A 223 -2.11 -34.18 24.91
CA ASP A 223 -2.05 -32.75 24.55
C ASP A 223 -1.79 -32.48 23.04
N LEU A 224 -1.45 -33.52 22.26
CA LEU A 224 -1.03 -33.42 20.85
C LEU A 224 -2.09 -33.85 19.83
N VAL A 225 -3.05 -34.71 20.22
CA VAL A 225 -4.07 -35.23 19.30
C VAL A 225 -5.16 -34.18 19.01
N ASP A 226 -5.50 -33.34 19.98
CA ASP A 226 -6.50 -32.26 19.86
C ASP A 226 -6.10 -31.11 18.91
N ARG A 227 -4.86 -31.08 18.40
CA ARG A 227 -4.36 -30.01 17.53
C ARG A 227 -4.21 -30.47 16.09
N GLY A 228 -5.29 -31.04 15.55
CA GLY A 228 -5.35 -31.52 14.17
C GLY A 228 -5.04 -30.43 13.14
N ARG A 229 -3.85 -30.52 12.51
CA ARG A 229 -3.50 -30.15 11.12
C ARG A 229 -1.99 -30.27 10.90
N PHE A 230 -1.54 -31.42 10.39
CA PHE A 230 -0.21 -31.54 9.79
C PHE A 230 -0.31 -31.26 8.28
N ARG A 231 0.54 -30.39 7.74
CA ARG A 231 0.62 -30.11 6.30
C ARG A 231 2.02 -30.45 5.79
N ILE A 232 2.15 -31.61 5.14
CA ILE A 232 3.38 -31.99 4.44
C ILE A 232 3.44 -31.20 3.12
N VAL A 233 4.51 -30.45 2.91
CA VAL A 233 4.72 -29.66 1.68
C VAL A 233 5.74 -30.41 0.82
N LYS A 234 5.29 -30.95 -0.32
CA LYS A 234 6.16 -31.62 -1.30
C LYS A 234 7.04 -30.56 -1.97
N GLY A 235 8.33 -30.52 -1.61
CA GLY A 235 9.30 -29.60 -2.19
C GLY A 235 9.76 -30.04 -3.57
N THR A 236 9.36 -29.32 -4.63
CA THR A 236 9.83 -29.55 -5.99
C THR A 236 11.19 -28.87 -6.24
N THR A 237 12.21 -29.66 -6.53
CA THR A 237 13.52 -29.18 -7.01
C THR A 237 13.46 -28.87 -8.51
N MET A 238 13.30 -27.58 -8.87
CA MET A 238 13.39 -27.16 -10.27
C MET A 238 14.82 -27.33 -10.81
N ARG A 239 14.98 -28.13 -11.87
CA ARG A 239 16.23 -28.19 -12.66
C ARG A 239 16.30 -26.99 -13.59
N MET A 240 17.13 -25.99 -13.25
CA MET A 240 17.29 -24.79 -14.07
C MET A 240 18.34 -25.03 -15.17
N THR A 241 17.93 -24.96 -16.44
CA THR A 241 18.85 -25.08 -17.58
C THR A 241 19.78 -23.87 -17.68
N GLN A 242 20.88 -23.98 -18.43
CA GLN A 242 21.83 -22.88 -18.65
C GLN A 242 21.15 -21.62 -19.25
N THR A 243 20.15 -21.81 -20.11
CA THR A 243 19.28 -20.75 -20.64
C THR A 243 18.39 -20.14 -19.57
N GLY A 244 17.85 -20.94 -18.65
CA GLY A 244 17.11 -20.45 -17.48
C GLY A 244 17.98 -19.61 -16.54
N LEU A 245 19.24 -20.02 -16.31
CA LEU A 245 20.19 -19.24 -15.51
C LEU A 245 20.54 -17.90 -16.20
N LEU A 246 20.73 -17.89 -17.53
CA LEU A 246 20.98 -16.66 -18.28
C LEU A 246 19.77 -15.72 -18.23
N ALA A 247 18.56 -16.24 -18.40
CA ALA A 247 17.32 -15.47 -18.28
C ALA A 247 17.12 -14.93 -16.85
N LEU A 248 17.45 -15.71 -15.82
CA LEU A 248 17.44 -15.26 -14.43
C LEU A 248 18.46 -14.14 -14.18
N VAL A 249 19.69 -14.26 -14.69
CA VAL A 249 20.71 -13.21 -14.58
C VAL A 249 20.26 -11.93 -15.28
N ILE A 250 19.64 -12.03 -16.47
CA ILE A 250 19.07 -10.88 -17.18
C ILE A 250 17.91 -10.26 -16.38
N MET A 251 16.99 -11.07 -15.82
CA MET A 251 15.89 -10.57 -14.98
C MET A 251 16.38 -9.93 -13.67
N VAL A 252 17.40 -10.50 -13.01
CA VAL A 252 18.00 -9.94 -11.79
C VAL A 252 18.73 -8.63 -12.09
N LEU A 253 19.45 -8.54 -13.22
CA LEU A 253 20.08 -7.30 -13.65
C LEU A 253 19.01 -6.23 -13.99
N ALA A 254 17.94 -6.60 -14.69
CA ALA A 254 16.81 -5.70 -14.98
C ALA A 254 16.09 -5.22 -13.69
N ALA A 255 15.89 -6.13 -12.73
CA ALA A 255 15.30 -5.82 -11.42
C ALA A 255 16.21 -4.96 -10.53
N CYS A 256 17.54 -4.99 -10.73
CA CYS A 256 18.46 -4.07 -10.08
C CYS A 256 18.53 -2.69 -10.76
N THR A 257 18.14 -2.56 -12.04
CA THR A 257 18.11 -1.27 -12.76
C THR A 257 16.88 -0.41 -12.51
N THR A 258 15.80 -0.94 -11.92
CA THR A 258 14.59 -0.16 -11.58
C THR A 258 14.75 0.78 -10.37
N ALA A 259 15.97 0.91 -9.82
CA ALA A 259 16.33 1.82 -8.73
C ALA A 259 16.43 3.31 -9.15
N GLY A 260 15.38 3.81 -9.81
CA GLY A 260 15.05 5.23 -9.98
C GLY A 260 16.14 6.12 -10.58
N THR A 261 16.19 6.19 -11.91
CA THR A 261 16.88 7.24 -12.69
C THR A 261 16.15 8.58 -12.64
N ALA A 262 15.76 9.02 -11.44
CA ALA A 262 15.29 10.38 -11.21
C ALA A 262 16.51 11.32 -11.07
N ASP A 263 16.70 12.19 -12.06
CA ASP A 263 17.59 13.35 -12.10
C ASP A 263 18.85 13.30 -11.21
N ARG A 264 19.79 12.42 -11.59
CA ARG A 264 21.15 12.40 -11.02
C ARG A 264 22.11 13.02 -12.02
N THR A 265 22.44 14.28 -11.84
CA THR A 265 23.49 14.93 -12.63
C THR A 265 24.85 14.46 -12.13
N GLN A 266 25.65 13.84 -13.01
CA GLN A 266 27.05 13.53 -12.71
C GLN A 266 27.81 14.85 -12.56
N LEU A 267 28.61 14.96 -11.51
CA LEU A 267 29.40 16.16 -11.25
C LEU A 267 30.53 16.32 -12.28
N SER A 268 30.73 17.54 -12.73
CA SER A 268 31.89 17.94 -13.53
C SER A 268 33.21 17.81 -12.74
N ALA A 269 34.35 17.82 -13.44
CA ALA A 269 35.67 17.82 -12.80
C ALA A 269 35.84 18.98 -11.81
N ASP A 270 35.32 20.17 -12.11
CA ASP A 270 35.47 21.36 -11.26
C ASP A 270 34.57 21.28 -10.02
N GLU A 271 33.37 20.72 -10.13
CA GLU A 271 32.51 20.42 -8.98
C GLU A 271 33.10 19.32 -8.09
N VAL A 272 33.68 18.27 -8.66
CA VAL A 272 34.37 17.24 -7.88
C VAL A 272 35.62 17.82 -7.19
N ARG A 273 36.38 18.69 -7.88
CA ARG A 273 37.56 19.37 -7.32
C ARG A 273 37.20 20.28 -6.15
N SER A 274 36.11 21.05 -6.26
CA SER A 274 35.65 21.95 -5.19
C SER A 274 34.95 21.22 -4.03
N THR A 275 34.29 20.09 -4.29
CA THR A 275 33.48 19.38 -3.29
C THR A 275 34.24 18.30 -2.52
N PHE A 276 35.12 17.54 -3.18
CA PHE A 276 35.75 16.33 -2.61
C PHE A 276 37.27 16.40 -2.47
N ILE A 277 37.96 17.28 -3.21
CA ILE A 277 39.44 17.35 -3.18
C ILE A 277 39.90 18.34 -2.11
N GLY A 278 40.62 17.83 -1.11
CA GLY A 278 41.01 18.53 0.12
C GLY A 278 39.97 18.44 1.24
N VAL A 279 38.82 17.79 1.02
CA VAL A 279 37.71 17.68 1.98
C VAL A 279 37.57 16.22 2.43
N PRO A 280 37.58 15.92 3.75
CA PRO A 280 37.33 14.56 4.24
C PRO A 280 35.89 14.11 3.97
N TRP A 281 35.72 13.09 3.12
CA TRP A 281 34.41 12.54 2.76
C TRP A 281 34.13 11.24 3.50
N ARG A 282 32.98 11.15 4.19
CA ARG A 282 32.61 9.99 5.03
C ARG A 282 31.80 8.96 4.24
N SER A 283 32.28 7.73 4.21
CA SER A 283 31.55 6.55 3.76
C SER A 283 31.01 5.76 4.98
N PRO A 284 30.14 4.75 4.80
CA PRO A 284 29.67 3.93 5.92
C PRO A 284 30.79 3.26 6.73
N ASN A 285 31.92 2.96 6.09
CA ASN A 285 33.02 2.16 6.66
C ASN A 285 34.25 3.00 7.08
N GLY A 286 34.26 4.31 6.83
CA GLY A 286 35.41 5.17 7.08
C GLY A 286 35.32 6.55 6.43
N ARG A 287 36.47 7.17 6.20
CA ARG A 287 36.62 8.51 5.60
C ARG A 287 37.71 8.50 4.55
N PHE A 288 37.40 8.94 3.34
CA PHE A 288 38.40 9.23 2.31
C PHE A 288 38.86 10.68 2.43
N LEU A 289 40.12 10.94 2.09
CA LEU A 289 40.62 12.29 1.85
C LEU A 289 41.47 12.24 0.57
N PHE A 290 40.93 12.79 -0.51
CA PHE A 290 41.66 13.03 -1.76
C PHE A 290 42.43 14.33 -1.61
N GLN A 291 43.76 14.27 -1.62
CA GLN A 291 44.66 15.42 -1.44
C GLN A 291 44.90 16.12 -2.78
N ARG A 292 45.31 17.40 -2.74
CA ARG A 292 45.52 18.22 -3.95
C ARG A 292 46.77 17.85 -4.74
N ASP A 293 47.65 17.03 -4.16
CA ASP A 293 48.88 16.49 -4.76
C ASP A 293 48.66 15.27 -5.66
N GLY A 294 47.40 14.83 -5.84
CA GLY A 294 47.06 13.63 -6.61
C GLY A 294 47.16 12.33 -5.80
N THR A 295 47.25 12.40 -4.46
CA THR A 295 47.19 11.21 -3.60
C THR A 295 45.92 11.15 -2.75
N TYR A 296 45.52 9.98 -2.25
CA TYR A 296 44.41 9.86 -1.31
C TYR A 296 44.70 8.90 -0.17
N THR A 297 44.08 9.16 0.97
CA THR A 297 44.11 8.29 2.16
C THR A 297 42.71 7.83 2.53
N TYR A 298 42.64 6.70 3.23
CA TYR A 298 41.40 6.17 3.80
C TYR A 298 41.59 5.88 5.29
N VAL A 299 40.74 6.47 6.13
CA VAL A 299 40.70 6.22 7.58
C VAL A 299 39.45 5.41 7.88
N ARG A 300 39.60 4.15 8.27
CA ARG A 300 38.48 3.31 8.73
C ARG A 300 37.81 3.89 9.98
N ASN A 301 36.58 3.47 10.27
CA ASN A 301 35.88 3.83 11.51
C ASN A 301 36.62 3.37 12.78
N ASP A 302 37.47 2.33 12.69
CA ASP A 302 38.35 1.84 13.76
C ASP A 302 39.65 2.66 13.93
N GLY A 303 39.81 3.76 13.17
CA GLY A 303 40.99 4.63 13.20
C GLY A 303 42.16 4.16 12.32
N ARG A 304 42.14 2.94 11.77
CA ARG A 304 43.23 2.44 10.91
C ARG A 304 43.32 3.24 9.61
N ARG A 305 44.51 3.74 9.30
CA ARG A 305 44.84 4.44 8.05
C ARG A 305 45.34 3.48 6.98
N GLY A 306 44.92 3.72 5.74
CA GLY A 306 45.54 3.20 4.52
C GLY A 306 45.84 4.34 3.54
N GLY A 307 46.79 4.08 2.64
CA GLY A 307 47.37 5.07 1.74
C GLY A 307 48.66 5.71 2.30
N PRO A 308 49.24 6.71 1.62
CA PRO A 308 48.70 7.36 0.42
C PRO A 308 48.73 6.46 -0.83
N TRP A 309 47.73 6.60 -1.69
CA TRP A 309 47.71 6.01 -3.03
C TRP A 309 47.49 7.11 -4.07
N ALA A 310 48.07 6.97 -5.26
CA ALA A 310 47.82 7.91 -6.35
C ALA A 310 46.38 7.82 -6.89
N TYR A 311 45.84 8.95 -7.32
CA TYR A 311 44.63 9.06 -8.14
C TYR A 311 44.82 10.06 -9.29
N THR A 312 43.93 10.00 -10.28
CA THR A 312 43.83 11.02 -11.33
C THR A 312 42.38 11.46 -11.48
N LEU A 313 42.13 12.78 -11.46
CA LEU A 313 40.80 13.33 -11.72
C LEU A 313 40.66 13.56 -13.23
N ARG A 314 39.70 12.88 -13.85
CA ARG A 314 39.34 13.03 -15.27
C ARG A 314 38.47 14.27 -15.50
N ALA A 315 38.44 14.72 -16.76
CA ALA A 315 37.60 15.85 -17.20
C ALA A 315 36.10 15.63 -17.00
N ASP A 316 35.64 14.37 -16.94
CA ASP A 316 34.25 13.97 -16.68
C ASP A 316 33.92 13.83 -15.17
N GLY A 317 34.79 14.29 -14.28
CA GLY A 317 34.59 14.21 -12.83
C GLY A 317 34.85 12.84 -12.20
N VAL A 318 35.31 11.86 -12.98
CA VAL A 318 35.70 10.55 -12.41
C VAL A 318 37.07 10.63 -11.75
N ILE A 319 37.14 10.20 -10.49
CA ILE A 319 38.41 9.99 -9.78
C ILE A 319 38.87 8.55 -10.06
N GLU A 320 39.94 8.37 -10.84
CA GLU A 320 40.58 7.07 -11.06
C GLU A 320 41.66 6.81 -10.02
N GLY A 321 41.45 5.84 -9.12
CA GLY A 321 42.50 5.27 -8.29
C GLY A 321 43.18 4.08 -8.95
N ALA A 322 44.16 3.49 -8.26
CA ALA A 322 44.89 2.32 -8.76
C ALA A 322 43.97 1.10 -9.03
N THR A 323 43.01 0.83 -8.14
CA THR A 323 42.11 -0.34 -8.20
C THR A 323 40.64 0.00 -8.40
N THR A 324 40.25 1.26 -8.19
CA THR A 324 38.85 1.69 -8.11
C THR A 324 38.67 3.06 -8.75
N ASN A 325 37.68 3.18 -9.63
CA ASN A 325 37.23 4.47 -10.17
C ASN A 325 35.98 4.93 -9.40
N TYR A 326 35.89 6.21 -9.05
CA TYR A 326 34.77 6.82 -8.32
C TYR A 326 34.06 7.87 -9.18
N SER A 327 32.73 7.77 -9.29
CA SER A 327 31.86 8.72 -9.99
C SER A 327 30.90 9.35 -8.99
N PHE A 328 30.76 10.69 -9.00
CA PHE A 328 29.93 11.42 -8.05
C PHE A 328 28.72 12.07 -8.74
N PHE A 329 27.57 12.03 -8.08
CA PHE A 329 26.30 12.54 -8.58
C PHE A 329 25.64 13.45 -7.55
N ARG A 330 25.13 14.61 -7.98
CA ARG A 330 24.26 15.45 -7.16
C ARG A 330 22.82 14.91 -7.25
N ARG A 331 22.16 14.74 -6.10
CA ARG A 331 20.71 14.51 -5.98
C ARG A 331 20.00 15.87 -5.93
N GLN A 332 18.73 15.92 -6.33
CA GLN A 332 17.88 17.12 -6.21
C GLN A 332 17.90 17.73 -4.79
N SER A 333 18.07 16.93 -3.73
CA SER A 333 18.18 17.41 -2.34
C SER A 333 19.50 18.12 -1.98
N GLY A 334 20.39 18.38 -2.95
CA GLY A 334 21.75 18.87 -2.73
C GLY A 334 22.74 17.84 -2.15
N SER A 335 22.27 16.64 -1.78
CA SER A 335 23.13 15.56 -1.26
C SER A 335 23.85 14.80 -2.37
N TYR A 336 24.97 14.17 -2.05
CA TYR A 336 25.83 13.48 -3.01
C TYR A 336 25.74 11.96 -2.92
N LEU A 337 25.78 11.29 -4.07
CA LEU A 337 25.94 9.84 -4.20
C LEU A 337 27.25 9.54 -4.92
N SER A 338 28.07 8.65 -4.36
CA SER A 338 29.22 8.06 -5.04
C SER A 338 28.88 6.67 -5.57
N LEU A 339 29.20 6.39 -6.83
CA LEU A 339 29.32 5.03 -7.35
C LEU A 339 30.81 4.69 -7.53
N PHE A 340 31.17 3.43 -7.36
CA PHE A 340 32.54 2.98 -7.56
C PHE A 340 32.60 1.69 -8.37
N TRP A 341 33.63 1.59 -9.20
CA TRP A 341 33.82 0.48 -10.14
C TRP A 341 35.23 -0.08 -9.95
N LEU A 342 35.34 -1.39 -9.72
CA LEU A 342 36.65 -2.06 -9.67
C LEU A 342 37.26 -2.09 -11.07
N ARG A 343 38.54 -1.73 -11.16
CA ARG A 343 39.33 -1.72 -12.40
C ARG A 343 39.75 -3.14 -12.78
N LEU A 344 38.77 -4.00 -13.07
CA LEU A 344 39.01 -5.37 -13.55
C LEU A 344 39.64 -5.30 -14.94
N GLY A 345 40.86 -5.85 -15.05
CA GLY A 345 41.64 -5.81 -16.28
C GLY A 345 40.97 -6.54 -17.45
N VAL A 346 40.71 -5.78 -18.51
CA VAL A 346 40.56 -6.25 -19.91
C VAL A 346 39.54 -7.39 -20.14
N ARG A 347 38.26 -7.02 -20.29
CA ARG A 347 37.26 -7.58 -21.27
C ARG A 347 35.84 -6.99 -21.14
N SER A 348 35.62 -5.97 -20.31
CA SER A 348 34.30 -5.44 -19.94
C SER A 348 33.56 -4.58 -20.99
N ARG A 349 34.15 -4.26 -22.16
CA ARG A 349 33.51 -3.38 -23.16
C ARG A 349 32.16 -3.91 -23.67
N PHE A 350 31.98 -5.24 -23.70
CA PHE A 350 30.70 -5.86 -24.06
C PHE A 350 29.62 -5.62 -23.00
N LEU A 351 29.97 -5.77 -21.71
CA LEU A 351 29.05 -5.57 -20.58
C LEU A 351 28.61 -4.11 -20.46
N VAL A 352 29.52 -3.15 -20.68
CA VAL A 352 29.21 -1.71 -20.67
C VAL A 352 28.22 -1.35 -21.78
N THR A 353 28.37 -1.95 -22.97
CA THR A 353 27.46 -1.70 -24.10
C THR A 353 26.07 -2.28 -23.86
N VAL A 354 25.98 -3.50 -23.32
CA VAL A 354 24.70 -4.13 -22.95
C VAL A 354 24.00 -3.37 -21.81
N LEU A 355 24.74 -2.91 -20.79
CA LEU A 355 24.19 -2.07 -19.71
C LEU A 355 23.74 -0.69 -20.21
N ALA A 356 24.48 -0.06 -21.13
CA ALA A 356 24.08 1.21 -21.73
C ALA A 356 22.80 1.08 -22.57
N ILE A 357 22.68 0.03 -23.39
CA ILE A 357 21.47 -0.26 -24.18
C ILE A 357 20.30 -0.62 -23.26
N ALA A 358 20.51 -1.44 -22.23
CA ALA A 358 19.48 -1.73 -21.23
C ALA A 358 19.03 -0.44 -20.51
N SER A 359 19.95 0.44 -20.13
CA SER A 359 19.63 1.73 -19.50
C SER A 359 18.84 2.65 -20.41
N LEU A 360 19.20 2.74 -21.69
CA LEU A 360 18.49 3.52 -22.73
C LEU A 360 17.10 2.94 -23.05
N LEU A 361 16.92 1.62 -22.97
CA LEU A 361 15.60 0.99 -23.15
C LEU A 361 14.73 1.08 -21.89
N THR A 362 15.32 1.19 -20.70
CA THR A 362 14.59 1.39 -19.43
C THR A 362 14.29 2.85 -19.08
N THR A 363 14.67 3.83 -19.90
CA THR A 363 14.08 5.19 -19.80
C THR A 363 12.62 5.25 -20.27
N GLY A 364 12.03 4.11 -20.67
CA GLY A 364 10.61 3.93 -20.87
C GLY A 364 9.79 4.14 -19.60
N THR A 365 9.45 5.40 -19.33
CA THR A 365 8.25 5.83 -18.60
C THR A 365 7.90 4.98 -17.37
N THR A 366 8.56 5.23 -16.24
CA THR A 366 7.91 5.04 -14.92
C THR A 366 6.78 6.05 -14.79
N THR A 367 5.64 5.75 -15.43
CA THR A 367 4.43 6.57 -15.36
C THR A 367 4.02 6.70 -13.91
N LEU A 368 4.08 7.91 -13.33
CA LEU A 368 3.74 8.18 -11.93
C LEU A 368 2.29 7.77 -11.56
N ALA A 369 1.44 7.54 -12.57
CA ALA A 369 0.14 6.90 -12.45
C ALA A 369 0.17 5.45 -11.89
N SER A 370 1.33 4.78 -11.86
CA SER A 370 1.45 3.38 -11.43
C SER A 370 1.66 3.17 -9.93
N SER A 371 1.77 4.23 -9.11
CA SER A 371 1.93 4.06 -7.66
C SER A 371 0.66 3.47 -7.03
N ARG A 372 0.80 2.58 -6.04
CA ARG A 372 -0.36 1.99 -5.35
C ARG A 372 -1.23 3.05 -4.67
N LEU A 373 -0.64 4.18 -4.30
CA LEU A 373 -1.36 5.33 -3.74
C LEU A 373 -2.29 5.97 -4.79
N VAL A 374 -1.83 6.23 -6.02
CA VAL A 374 -2.66 6.79 -7.10
C VAL A 374 -3.78 5.82 -7.48
N GLN A 375 -3.46 4.54 -7.65
CA GLN A 375 -4.43 3.50 -8.01
C GLN A 375 -5.54 3.33 -6.96
N HIS A 376 -5.24 3.54 -5.68
CA HIS A 376 -6.21 3.48 -4.58
C HIS A 376 -7.33 4.52 -4.69
N PHE A 377 -7.04 5.72 -5.19
CA PHE A 377 -8.06 6.78 -5.33
C PHE A 377 -8.73 6.80 -6.71
N TRP A 378 -8.00 6.45 -7.78
CA TRP A 378 -8.47 6.67 -9.15
C TRP A 378 -8.52 5.41 -10.03
N GLY A 379 -8.11 4.25 -9.52
CA GLY A 379 -8.00 2.99 -10.24
C GLY A 379 -6.79 2.91 -11.18
N SER A 380 -6.73 1.85 -11.98
CA SER A 380 -5.62 1.57 -12.91
C SER A 380 -5.57 2.48 -14.13
N GLU A 381 -6.73 2.94 -14.63
CA GLU A 381 -6.87 3.79 -15.82
C GLU A 381 -7.65 5.07 -15.53
N PRO A 382 -7.05 6.03 -14.80
CA PRO A 382 -7.75 7.26 -14.45
C PRO A 382 -7.91 8.18 -15.66
N ARG A 383 -9.14 8.63 -15.94
CA ARG A 383 -9.48 9.55 -17.04
C ARG A 383 -10.03 10.85 -16.48
N CYS A 384 -9.57 11.99 -16.99
CA CYS A 384 -10.06 13.30 -16.57
C CYS A 384 -11.54 13.49 -16.95
N VAL A 385 -12.32 14.21 -16.14
CA VAL A 385 -13.73 14.59 -16.46
C VAL A 385 -13.83 15.63 -17.60
N SER A 386 -12.73 16.30 -17.92
CA SER A 386 -12.63 17.36 -18.93
C SER A 386 -11.36 17.15 -19.76
N ALA A 387 -11.44 17.48 -21.05
CA ALA A 387 -10.28 17.50 -21.94
C ALA A 387 -9.35 18.71 -21.69
N ALA A 388 -9.90 19.81 -21.16
CA ALA A 388 -9.13 20.99 -20.77
C ALA A 388 -8.86 20.98 -19.25
N PRO A 389 -7.65 21.35 -18.78
CA PRO A 389 -7.33 21.38 -17.36
C PRO A 389 -8.20 22.37 -16.58
N ILE A 390 -8.90 21.89 -15.56
CA ILE A 390 -9.78 22.73 -14.73
C ILE A 390 -8.92 23.61 -13.79
N PRO A 391 -9.12 24.94 -13.75
CA PRO A 391 -8.37 25.82 -12.85
C PRO A 391 -8.80 25.60 -11.39
N VAL A 392 -7.81 25.38 -10.50
CA VAL A 392 -8.02 25.00 -9.10
C VAL A 392 -7.29 25.94 -8.13
N ILE A 393 -7.93 26.31 -7.02
CA ILE A 393 -7.27 26.85 -5.83
C ILE A 393 -7.37 25.79 -4.72
N LEU A 394 -6.23 25.41 -4.13
CA LEU A 394 -6.19 24.51 -2.98
C LEU A 394 -6.10 25.33 -1.69
N VAL A 395 -6.97 25.06 -0.72
CA VAL A 395 -6.94 25.69 0.62
C VAL A 395 -6.65 24.60 1.65
N ALA A 396 -5.49 24.66 2.30
CA ALA A 396 -4.93 23.56 3.10
C ALA A 396 -4.52 24.01 4.51
N ASP A 397 -4.69 23.14 5.51
CA ASP A 397 -4.23 23.35 6.89
C ASP A 397 -3.10 22.42 7.34
N LEU A 398 -2.25 22.07 6.36
CA LEU A 398 -1.14 21.12 6.46
C LEU A 398 -0.24 21.34 7.68
N THR A 399 -0.14 20.31 8.51
CA THR A 399 0.81 20.23 9.64
C THR A 399 1.99 19.31 9.34
N LEU A 400 3.18 19.60 9.89
CA LEU A 400 4.37 18.77 9.67
C LEU A 400 4.43 17.49 10.53
N THR A 401 3.67 17.45 11.62
CA THR A 401 3.73 16.38 12.66
C THR A 401 2.37 15.79 13.04
N GLY A 402 1.26 16.44 12.65
CA GLY A 402 -0.10 16.04 12.97
C GLY A 402 -0.75 15.28 11.81
N GLU A 403 -1.69 15.93 11.15
CA GLU A 403 -2.38 15.44 9.95
C GLU A 403 -1.47 15.38 8.72
N ILE A 404 -1.78 14.44 7.83
CA ILE A 404 -0.94 14.03 6.69
C ILE A 404 -1.75 13.93 5.40
N ASP A 405 -3.07 13.90 5.52
CA ASP A 405 -4.07 13.86 4.48
C ASP A 405 -4.02 15.11 3.58
N ASP A 406 -3.75 16.31 4.12
CA ASP A 406 -3.32 17.46 3.30
C ASP A 406 -2.11 17.15 2.41
N SER A 407 -1.06 16.54 2.97
CA SER A 407 0.18 16.25 2.23
C SER A 407 -0.05 15.23 1.12
N ILE A 408 -0.87 14.22 1.38
CA ILE A 408 -1.32 13.22 0.40
C ILE A 408 -2.18 13.90 -0.68
N SER A 409 -3.07 14.80 -0.29
CA SER A 409 -3.96 15.53 -1.21
C SER A 409 -3.16 16.45 -2.14
N VAL A 410 -2.25 17.28 -1.61
CA VAL A 410 -1.35 18.14 -2.39
C VAL A 410 -0.52 17.32 -3.39
N PHE A 411 0.01 16.16 -2.97
CA PHE A 411 0.72 15.24 -3.87
C PHE A 411 -0.18 14.65 -4.98
N LEU A 412 -1.44 14.32 -4.68
CA LEU A 412 -2.38 13.82 -5.69
C LEU A 412 -2.86 14.91 -6.64
N TYR A 413 -3.13 16.14 -6.16
CA TYR A 413 -3.37 17.28 -7.06
C TYR A 413 -2.19 17.51 -8.00
N ARG A 414 -0.95 17.20 -7.57
CA ARG A 414 0.22 17.27 -8.44
C ARG A 414 0.22 16.18 -9.51
N GLN A 415 -0.27 14.98 -9.22
CA GLN A 415 -0.45 13.95 -10.25
C GLN A 415 -1.62 14.27 -11.19
N LEU A 416 -2.73 14.85 -10.69
CA LEU A 416 -3.83 15.35 -11.54
C LEU A 416 -3.36 16.43 -12.52
N GLU A 417 -2.48 17.34 -12.08
CA GLU A 417 -1.92 18.37 -12.94
C GLU A 417 -1.00 17.79 -14.00
N ARG A 418 -0.16 16.80 -13.64
CA ARG A 418 0.68 16.05 -14.60
C ARG A 418 -0.12 15.27 -15.63
N MET A 419 -1.34 14.85 -15.28
CA MET A 419 -2.29 14.23 -16.21
C MET A 419 -3.07 15.24 -17.07
N GLY A 420 -2.95 16.55 -16.80
CA GLY A 420 -3.73 17.58 -17.48
C GLY A 420 -5.19 17.70 -17.02
N CYS A 421 -5.61 17.01 -15.94
CA CYS A 421 -6.98 17.13 -15.43
C CYS A 421 -7.23 18.48 -14.74
N VAL A 422 -6.20 19.05 -14.11
CA VAL A 422 -6.27 20.32 -13.37
C VAL A 422 -5.10 21.24 -13.69
N ARG A 423 -5.26 22.53 -13.41
CA ARG A 423 -4.19 23.53 -13.34
C ARG A 423 -4.29 24.21 -11.98
N VAL A 424 -3.35 23.95 -11.08
CA VAL A 424 -3.38 24.57 -9.74
C VAL A 424 -2.85 26.01 -9.87
N LEU A 425 -3.72 26.97 -9.56
CA LEU A 425 -3.42 28.41 -9.64
C LEU A 425 -2.60 28.87 -8.43
N ALA A 426 -2.93 28.35 -7.25
CA ALA A 426 -2.21 28.57 -6.00
C ALA A 426 -2.61 27.54 -4.94
N VAL A 427 -1.75 27.39 -3.94
CA VAL A 427 -2.09 26.83 -2.63
C VAL A 427 -2.26 27.98 -1.64
N VAL A 428 -3.29 27.92 -0.80
CA VAL A 428 -3.63 28.94 0.20
C VAL A 428 -3.55 28.27 1.57
N SER A 429 -2.71 28.79 2.46
CA SER A 429 -2.72 28.32 3.86
C SER A 429 -3.98 28.82 4.58
N ILE A 430 -4.59 28.00 5.43
CA ILE A 430 -5.64 28.41 6.37
C ILE A 430 -5.30 27.91 7.79
N PHE A 431 -5.82 28.55 8.84
CA PHE A 431 -5.61 28.07 10.21
C PHE A 431 -6.19 26.67 10.41
N GLY A 432 -5.50 25.87 11.22
CA GLY A 432 -5.70 24.42 11.21
C GLY A 432 -6.02 23.77 12.53
N ASN A 433 -6.00 22.44 12.54
CA ASN A 433 -6.05 21.65 13.76
C ASN A 433 -4.86 21.94 14.71
N GLY A 434 -4.97 21.49 15.97
CA GLY A 434 -3.97 21.84 17.01
C GLY A 434 -3.94 23.31 17.48
N GLU A 435 -4.81 24.18 16.93
CA GLU A 435 -4.77 25.65 17.10
C GLU A 435 -3.66 26.33 16.28
N SER A 436 -3.05 25.60 15.35
CA SER A 436 -2.04 26.12 14.42
C SER A 436 -2.56 27.34 13.63
N THR A 437 -1.77 28.40 13.65
CA THR A 437 -2.14 29.68 13.01
C THR A 437 -1.98 29.63 11.50
N THR A 438 -2.67 30.48 10.74
CA THR A 438 -2.49 30.57 9.28
C THR A 438 -1.05 30.91 8.87
N ALA A 439 -0.27 31.53 9.77
CA ALA A 439 1.18 31.79 9.58
C ALA A 439 2.01 30.50 9.68
N GLU A 440 1.74 29.69 10.70
CA GLU A 440 2.42 28.42 10.96
C GLU A 440 2.13 27.41 9.85
N ILE A 441 0.87 27.29 9.44
CA ILE A 441 0.48 26.48 8.28
C ILE A 441 1.16 26.97 7.00
N HIS A 442 1.31 28.29 6.81
CA HIS A 442 2.04 28.84 5.65
C HIS A 442 3.51 28.38 5.64
N ALA A 443 4.19 28.43 6.80
CA ALA A 443 5.56 27.93 6.94
C ALA A 443 5.65 26.40 6.72
N ASN A 444 4.70 25.64 7.27
CA ASN A 444 4.60 24.19 7.07
C ASN A 444 4.43 23.82 5.58
N LEU A 445 3.58 24.56 4.86
CA LEU A 445 3.39 24.38 3.41
C LEU A 445 4.66 24.74 2.63
N GLN A 446 5.31 25.86 2.98
CA GLN A 446 6.57 26.28 2.36
C GLN A 446 7.69 25.23 2.54
N GLU A 447 7.79 24.59 3.71
CA GLU A 447 8.71 23.48 3.95
C GLU A 447 8.29 22.20 3.19
N ARG A 448 7.00 21.87 3.20
CA ARG A 448 6.52 20.57 2.71
C ARG A 448 6.36 20.50 1.20
N MET A 449 5.90 21.56 0.51
CA MET A 449 5.55 21.54 -0.91
C MET A 449 6.66 21.01 -1.85
N PRO A 450 7.96 21.35 -1.68
CA PRO A 450 9.03 20.75 -2.49
C PRO A 450 9.10 19.22 -2.38
N SER A 451 8.86 18.66 -1.19
CA SER A 451 8.86 17.20 -0.98
C SER A 451 7.66 16.48 -1.61
N LEU A 452 6.64 17.24 -2.03
CA LEU A 452 5.44 16.76 -2.73
C LEU A 452 5.51 17.05 -4.25
N GLY A 453 6.59 17.68 -4.73
CA GLY A 453 6.77 18.11 -6.13
C GLY A 453 5.87 19.27 -6.55
N ALA A 454 5.49 20.11 -5.58
CA ALA A 454 4.51 21.20 -5.69
C ALA A 454 5.14 22.60 -5.50
N ASP A 455 6.47 22.71 -5.49
CA ASP A 455 7.24 23.93 -5.27
C ASP A 455 7.06 25.02 -6.34
N HIS A 456 6.59 24.65 -7.54
CA HIS A 456 6.28 25.60 -8.61
C HIS A 456 4.91 26.28 -8.45
N TRP A 457 4.06 25.84 -7.52
CA TRP A 457 2.76 26.47 -7.26
C TRP A 457 2.89 27.71 -6.38
N PRO A 458 2.25 28.85 -6.72
CA PRO A 458 2.19 30.01 -5.84
C PRO A 458 1.59 29.64 -4.48
N LEU A 459 2.32 29.94 -3.41
CA LEU A 459 1.84 29.76 -2.04
C LEU A 459 1.37 31.11 -1.48
N LEU A 460 0.08 31.21 -1.22
CA LEU A 460 -0.57 32.37 -0.59
C LEU A 460 -0.90 32.08 0.88
N ARG A 461 -1.05 33.15 1.66
CA ARG A 461 -1.55 33.07 3.03
C ARG A 461 -3.02 33.49 3.05
N GLY A 462 -3.89 32.61 3.54
CA GLY A 462 -5.30 32.92 3.77
C GLY A 462 -5.52 33.86 4.96
N PRO A 463 -6.78 34.18 5.30
CA PRO A 463 -7.08 35.01 6.45
C PRO A 463 -6.63 34.38 7.78
N ASP A 464 -6.24 35.21 8.74
CA ASP A 464 -5.94 34.77 10.11
C ASP A 464 -7.21 34.57 10.96
N ARG A 465 -8.34 35.16 10.53
CA ARG A 465 -9.60 35.11 11.28
C ARG A 465 -10.65 34.27 10.58
N SER A 466 -11.30 33.38 11.33
CA SER A 466 -12.51 32.71 10.89
C SER A 466 -13.62 33.70 10.56
N TYR A 467 -14.48 33.35 9.60
CA TYR A 467 -15.67 34.12 9.26
C TYR A 467 -16.56 34.29 10.48
N ARG A 468 -16.65 33.27 11.36
CA ARG A 468 -17.28 33.41 12.67
C ARG A 468 -16.66 34.53 13.52
N ALA A 469 -15.34 34.60 13.66
CA ALA A 469 -14.68 35.65 14.43
C ALA A 469 -14.92 37.05 13.84
N VAL A 470 -14.98 37.15 12.51
CA VAL A 470 -15.35 38.36 11.75
C VAL A 470 -16.84 38.74 11.91
N ARG A 471 -17.73 37.75 12.00
CA ARG A 471 -19.17 37.93 12.24
C ARG A 471 -19.46 38.40 13.66
N SER A 472 -18.77 37.85 14.66
CA SER A 472 -19.04 38.12 16.09
C SER A 472 -18.41 39.41 16.61
N ALA A 473 -17.26 39.84 16.09
CA ALA A 473 -16.53 41.02 16.59
C ALA A 473 -17.11 42.37 16.11
N ARG A 474 -18.45 42.49 15.99
CA ARG A 474 -19.11 43.64 15.34
C ARG A 474 -19.93 44.49 16.31
N PRO A 475 -19.41 45.65 16.74
CA PRO A 475 -20.27 46.81 16.95
C PRO A 475 -20.94 47.19 15.62
N ARG A 476 -22.20 47.65 15.65
CA ARG A 476 -22.75 48.42 14.51
C ARG A 476 -22.03 49.77 14.50
N LEU A 477 -21.39 50.15 13.39
CA LEU A 477 -20.96 51.53 13.21
C LEU A 477 -22.19 52.44 12.96
N PRO A 478 -22.17 53.72 13.40
CA PRO A 478 -23.33 54.60 13.31
C PRO A 478 -23.86 54.83 11.90
N ASN A 479 -22.99 54.73 10.89
CA ASN A 479 -23.27 54.94 9.47
C ASN A 479 -23.66 53.65 8.71
N GLY A 480 -23.97 52.55 9.41
CA GLY A 480 -24.49 51.31 8.81
C GLY A 480 -23.47 50.46 8.05
N HIS A 481 -22.42 51.07 7.50
CA HIS A 481 -21.28 50.37 6.93
C HIS A 481 -20.56 49.52 7.99
N ARG A 482 -20.03 48.37 7.56
CA ARG A 482 -19.36 47.41 8.45
C ARG A 482 -17.91 47.29 8.00
N ALA A 483 -16.96 47.62 8.86
CA ALA A 483 -15.58 47.18 8.68
C ALA A 483 -15.55 45.65 8.89
N LEU A 484 -15.67 44.89 7.81
CA LEU A 484 -15.78 43.43 7.84
C LEU A 484 -14.46 42.75 8.23
N THR A 485 -13.35 43.47 8.11
CA THR A 485 -12.02 42.87 7.97
C THR A 485 -10.96 43.71 8.68
N ASN A 486 -9.94 43.08 9.24
CA ASN A 486 -8.68 43.80 9.44
C ASN A 486 -8.01 43.98 8.06
N ARG A 487 -7.15 44.99 7.94
CA ARG A 487 -6.52 45.34 6.66
C ARG A 487 -5.74 44.17 6.04
N GLN A 488 -5.03 43.40 6.85
CA GLN A 488 -4.20 42.26 6.41
C GLN A 488 -5.04 41.12 5.81
N ASP A 489 -6.16 40.76 6.43
CA ASP A 489 -7.07 39.75 5.87
C ASP A 489 -7.73 40.25 4.58
N ALA A 490 -8.05 41.54 4.47
CA ALA A 490 -8.58 42.12 3.23
C ALA A 490 -7.54 42.07 2.10
N GLU A 491 -6.29 42.43 2.37
CA GLU A 491 -5.18 42.36 1.40
C GLU A 491 -4.93 40.91 0.94
N ARG A 492 -4.99 39.93 1.86
CA ARG A 492 -4.86 38.49 1.54
C ARG A 492 -6.03 37.96 0.70
N LEU A 493 -7.27 38.29 1.08
CA LEU A 493 -8.46 37.91 0.30
C LEU A 493 -8.45 38.55 -1.09
N ALA A 494 -8.02 39.81 -1.21
CA ALA A 494 -7.86 40.48 -2.51
C ALA A 494 -6.80 39.80 -3.40
N ALA A 495 -5.68 39.33 -2.83
CA ALA A 495 -4.67 38.58 -3.58
C ALA A 495 -5.20 37.24 -4.12
N ILE A 496 -5.98 36.51 -3.32
CA ILE A 496 -6.63 35.25 -3.76
C ILE A 496 -7.70 35.55 -4.82
N ALA A 497 -8.51 36.58 -4.61
CA ALA A 497 -9.53 37.02 -5.56
C ALA A 497 -8.94 37.45 -6.92
N ALA A 498 -7.79 38.12 -6.92
CA ALA A 498 -7.09 38.51 -8.15
C ALA A 498 -6.77 37.30 -9.04
N LEU A 499 -6.29 36.18 -8.47
CA LEU A 499 -6.03 34.95 -9.23
C LEU A 499 -7.32 34.35 -9.82
N ILE A 500 -8.41 34.33 -9.06
CA ILE A 500 -9.71 33.78 -9.50
C ILE A 500 -10.32 34.64 -10.61
N ASN A 501 -10.24 35.96 -10.47
CA ASN A 501 -10.74 36.90 -11.47
C ASN A 501 -9.88 36.88 -12.75
N ALA A 502 -8.56 36.66 -12.63
CA ALA A 502 -7.65 36.53 -13.77
C ALA A 502 -7.67 35.15 -14.48
N ALA A 503 -8.29 34.12 -13.90
CA ALA A 503 -8.21 32.73 -14.37
C ALA A 503 -8.83 32.45 -15.77
N GLY A 504 -9.51 33.43 -16.39
CA GLY A 504 -10.25 33.29 -17.65
C GLY A 504 -11.58 32.55 -17.51
N HIS A 505 -11.57 31.42 -16.82
CA HIS A 505 -12.73 30.56 -16.57
C HIS A 505 -13.10 30.49 -15.07
N PRO A 506 -14.32 30.05 -14.72
CA PRO A 506 -14.70 29.79 -13.33
C PRO A 506 -13.79 28.77 -12.65
N VAL A 507 -13.38 29.06 -11.41
CA VAL A 507 -12.38 28.29 -10.65
C VAL A 507 -13.05 27.31 -9.69
N VAL A 508 -12.47 26.12 -9.53
CA VAL A 508 -12.84 25.21 -8.44
C VAL A 508 -11.97 25.52 -7.21
N VAL A 509 -12.60 25.80 -6.08
CA VAL A 509 -11.90 25.98 -4.80
C VAL A 509 -12.04 24.70 -3.98
N VAL A 510 -10.91 24.19 -3.47
CA VAL A 510 -10.85 22.95 -2.72
C VAL A 510 -10.46 23.28 -1.28
N GLU A 511 -11.44 23.26 -0.38
CA GLU A 511 -11.29 23.50 1.06
C GLU A 511 -10.92 22.18 1.74
N LEU A 512 -9.62 21.85 1.72
CA LEU A 512 -9.04 20.72 2.48
C LEU A 512 -9.13 20.99 3.99
N GLY A 513 -9.00 22.26 4.38
CA GLY A 513 -9.21 22.74 5.75
C GLY A 513 -10.58 23.38 6.00
N PRO A 514 -10.70 24.29 6.99
CA PRO A 514 -11.93 25.04 7.27
C PRO A 514 -12.34 25.92 6.09
N MET A 515 -13.64 25.91 5.74
CA MET A 515 -14.24 26.54 4.55
C MET A 515 -14.23 28.10 4.55
N THR A 516 -13.38 28.70 5.36
CA THR A 516 -13.31 30.13 5.63
C THR A 516 -12.93 30.95 4.40
N VAL A 517 -12.08 30.43 3.50
CA VAL A 517 -11.62 31.19 2.33
C VAL A 517 -12.78 31.43 1.37
N SER A 518 -13.43 30.39 0.85
CA SER A 518 -14.58 30.51 -0.04
C SER A 518 -15.72 31.32 0.59
N ALA A 519 -16.06 31.03 1.85
CA ALA A 519 -17.13 31.75 2.52
C ALA A 519 -16.86 33.26 2.64
N ARG A 520 -15.61 33.67 2.91
CA ARG A 520 -15.25 35.09 3.04
C ARG A 520 -15.07 35.79 1.70
N LEU A 521 -14.48 35.13 0.69
CA LEU A 521 -14.40 35.67 -0.67
C LEU A 521 -15.77 36.03 -1.22
N LEU A 522 -16.76 35.15 -1.02
CA LEU A 522 -18.14 35.34 -1.47
C LEU A 522 -18.91 36.31 -0.56
N ALA A 523 -18.89 36.13 0.77
CA ALA A 523 -19.69 36.94 1.70
C ALA A 523 -19.23 38.40 1.87
N GLU A 524 -17.94 38.68 1.61
CA GLU A 524 -17.39 40.04 1.61
C GLU A 524 -17.35 40.65 0.20
N GLY A 525 -17.75 39.92 -0.85
CA GLY A 525 -17.86 40.43 -2.22
C GLY A 525 -16.53 40.59 -2.98
N HIS A 526 -15.46 39.91 -2.55
CA HIS A 526 -14.16 39.92 -3.26
C HIS A 526 -14.22 39.16 -4.59
N VAL A 527 -15.11 38.16 -4.69
CA VAL A 527 -15.29 37.31 -5.88
C VAL A 527 -16.79 37.12 -6.13
N ALA A 528 -17.21 37.31 -7.38
CA ALA A 528 -18.59 37.03 -7.80
C ALA A 528 -18.84 35.51 -7.92
N ALA A 529 -20.04 35.04 -7.59
CA ALA A 529 -20.30 33.61 -7.46
C ALA A 529 -20.17 32.83 -8.79
N ASP A 530 -20.39 33.47 -9.93
CA ASP A 530 -20.19 32.91 -11.28
C ASP A 530 -18.70 32.62 -11.58
N ARG A 531 -17.77 33.34 -10.96
CA ARG A 531 -16.31 33.08 -11.03
C ARG A 531 -15.88 31.83 -10.27
N ILE A 532 -16.77 31.24 -9.46
CA ILE A 532 -16.54 29.96 -8.78
C ILE A 532 -17.36 28.86 -9.46
N ALA A 533 -16.68 27.86 -10.03
CA ALA A 533 -17.32 26.68 -10.62
C ALA A 533 -17.96 25.80 -9.54
N ARG A 534 -17.16 25.40 -8.55
CA ARG A 534 -17.54 24.59 -7.39
C ARG A 534 -16.66 24.93 -6.18
N VAL A 535 -17.18 24.67 -4.99
CA VAL A 535 -16.42 24.58 -3.74
C VAL A 535 -16.47 23.13 -3.29
N LEU A 536 -15.33 22.44 -3.33
CA LEU A 536 -15.19 21.08 -2.80
C LEU A 536 -14.75 21.21 -1.35
N ALA A 537 -15.53 20.72 -0.40
CA ALA A 537 -15.24 20.90 1.03
C ALA A 537 -15.43 19.60 1.81
N ILE A 538 -14.61 19.40 2.84
CA ILE A 538 -14.73 18.23 3.71
C ILE A 538 -15.65 18.57 4.88
N GLY A 539 -16.66 17.73 5.06
CA GLY A 539 -17.60 17.85 6.16
C GLY A 539 -18.96 17.23 5.87
N GLY A 540 -19.84 17.35 6.85
CA GLY A 540 -21.14 16.68 6.87
C GLY A 540 -21.06 15.30 7.52
N ARG A 541 -22.21 14.87 8.04
CA ARG A 541 -22.45 13.53 8.61
C ARG A 541 -23.92 13.16 8.53
N ILE A 542 -24.23 11.87 8.49
CA ILE A 542 -25.63 11.38 8.58
C ILE A 542 -26.04 11.09 10.03
N ASP A 543 -27.35 11.02 10.30
CA ASP A 543 -27.91 10.68 11.62
C ASP A 543 -27.30 9.37 12.18
N GLY A 544 -26.88 9.41 13.45
CA GLY A 544 -26.24 8.28 14.14
C GLY A 544 -24.72 8.10 13.88
N GLU A 545 -24.13 8.85 12.95
CA GLU A 545 -22.76 8.58 12.49
C GLU A 545 -21.65 8.74 13.56
N ARG A 546 -20.75 7.75 13.61
CA ARG A 546 -19.56 7.73 14.45
C ARG A 546 -18.29 7.48 13.64
N PHE A 547 -17.31 8.37 13.78
CA PHE A 547 -16.04 8.25 13.05
C PHE A 547 -14.99 7.42 13.80
N GLY A 548 -14.87 7.56 15.13
CA GLY A 548 -13.95 6.76 15.94
C GLY A 548 -14.40 5.29 16.08
N GLN A 549 -13.45 4.34 16.13
CA GLN A 549 -13.76 2.93 16.35
C GLN A 549 -13.67 2.55 17.84
N THR A 550 -14.56 1.66 18.28
CA THR A 550 -14.59 1.08 19.65
C THR A 550 -13.33 0.31 20.05
N LYS A 551 -12.43 0.03 19.09
CA LYS A 551 -11.12 -0.59 19.33
C LYS A 551 -10.05 0.40 19.84
N GLY A 552 -10.19 1.70 19.56
CA GLY A 552 -9.22 2.73 19.97
C GLY A 552 -9.47 3.27 21.38
N LEU A 553 -8.41 3.70 22.08
CA LEU A 553 -8.52 4.28 23.42
C LEU A 553 -9.48 5.46 23.48
N LEU A 554 -9.36 6.44 22.56
CA LEU A 554 -10.26 7.59 22.47
C LEU A 554 -11.53 7.28 21.67
N GLY A 555 -11.44 6.37 20.69
CA GLY A 555 -12.60 5.96 19.89
C GLY A 555 -13.73 5.31 20.69
N ARG A 556 -13.44 4.78 21.90
CA ARG A 556 -14.46 4.35 22.88
C ARG A 556 -15.21 5.50 23.54
N PHE A 557 -14.54 6.63 23.78
CA PHE A 557 -15.08 7.74 24.58
C PHE A 557 -15.75 8.84 23.74
N GLY A 558 -15.64 8.81 22.40
CA GLY A 558 -16.42 9.71 21.56
C GLY A 558 -16.25 9.55 20.06
N SER A 559 -17.32 9.86 19.33
CA SER A 559 -17.24 10.25 17.92
C SER A 559 -16.67 11.67 17.86
N PHE A 560 -15.56 11.88 17.16
CA PHE A 560 -15.03 13.22 17.00
C PHE A 560 -15.98 14.10 16.16
N THR A 561 -15.90 15.40 16.41
CA THR A 561 -16.61 16.41 15.64
C THR A 561 -15.94 16.58 14.30
N ASP A 562 -16.74 16.86 13.27
CA ASP A 562 -16.28 17.33 11.97
C ASP A 562 -15.39 18.55 12.22
N PHE A 563 -14.09 18.42 11.95
CA PHE A 563 -13.10 19.39 12.42
C PHE A 563 -13.19 20.68 11.60
N ASN A 564 -13.34 20.57 10.29
CA ASN A 564 -13.35 21.70 9.35
C ASN A 564 -14.63 22.54 9.54
N VAL A 565 -15.80 21.89 9.67
CA VAL A 565 -17.05 22.60 10.03
C VAL A 565 -16.96 23.21 11.42
N ARG A 566 -16.39 22.51 12.41
CA ARG A 566 -16.27 23.03 13.79
C ARG A 566 -15.39 24.27 13.87
N LYS A 567 -14.30 24.32 13.10
CA LYS A 567 -13.34 25.43 13.07
C LYS A 567 -14.00 26.73 12.62
N ASP A 568 -14.93 26.67 11.66
CA ASP A 568 -15.71 27.84 11.24
C ASP A 568 -17.16 27.50 10.84
N THR A 569 -18.00 27.26 11.84
CA THR A 569 -19.42 26.91 11.61
C THR A 569 -20.20 28.00 10.87
N MET A 570 -19.77 29.26 10.91
CA MET A 570 -20.41 30.34 10.16
C MET A 570 -20.02 30.32 8.67
N ALA A 571 -18.82 29.84 8.33
CA ALA A 571 -18.43 29.65 6.93
C ALA A 571 -19.24 28.51 6.30
N ALA A 572 -19.33 27.38 6.99
CA ALA A 572 -20.16 26.26 6.55
C ALA A 572 -21.65 26.65 6.41
N ASP A 573 -22.22 27.36 7.39
CA ASP A 573 -23.61 27.85 7.32
C ASP A 573 -23.83 28.86 6.18
N TYR A 574 -22.86 29.73 5.91
CA TYR A 574 -22.93 30.65 4.78
C TYR A 574 -22.97 29.92 3.44
N LEU A 575 -22.01 29.01 3.20
CA LEU A 575 -21.93 28.28 1.93
C LEU A 575 -23.18 27.41 1.70
N VAL A 576 -23.61 26.66 2.73
CA VAL A 576 -24.82 25.84 2.66
C VAL A 576 -26.08 26.67 2.39
N ARG A 577 -26.19 27.91 2.89
CA ARG A 577 -27.39 28.74 2.68
C ARG A 577 -27.40 29.60 1.41
N HIS A 578 -26.24 30.03 0.92
CA HIS A 578 -26.15 31.09 -0.09
C HIS A 578 -25.49 30.68 -1.41
N VAL A 579 -24.74 29.55 -1.43
CA VAL A 579 -24.17 28.95 -2.66
C VAL A 579 -24.27 27.40 -2.66
N PRO A 580 -25.42 26.81 -2.26
CA PRO A 580 -25.56 25.36 -2.14
C PRO A 580 -25.35 24.61 -3.45
N GLU A 581 -25.67 25.23 -4.58
CA GLU A 581 -25.55 24.67 -5.94
C GLU A 581 -24.09 24.54 -6.40
N LYS A 582 -23.18 25.27 -5.75
CA LYS A 582 -21.72 25.20 -5.98
C LYS A 582 -21.01 24.32 -4.96
N LEU A 583 -21.62 24.04 -3.81
CA LEU A 583 -21.01 23.30 -2.72
C LEU A 583 -21.09 21.78 -2.95
N ILE A 584 -19.95 21.11 -2.90
CA ILE A 584 -19.83 19.64 -2.90
C ILE A 584 -19.20 19.21 -1.58
N LEU A 585 -19.95 18.48 -0.76
CA LEU A 585 -19.51 18.02 0.55
C LEU A 585 -18.98 16.59 0.51
N TYR A 586 -17.72 16.40 0.91
CA TYR A 586 -17.09 15.10 1.11
C TYR A 586 -17.12 14.74 2.59
N THR A 587 -17.86 13.70 2.97
CA THR A 587 -17.95 13.36 4.39
C THR A 587 -16.71 12.63 4.89
N TYR A 588 -16.46 12.73 6.20
CA TYR A 588 -15.40 11.96 6.87
C TYR A 588 -15.60 10.43 6.74
N ARG A 589 -16.78 9.95 6.32
CA ARG A 589 -17.02 8.53 6.02
C ARG A 589 -16.23 8.05 4.80
N ASN A 590 -16.00 8.94 3.83
CA ASN A 590 -15.30 8.58 2.59
C ASN A 590 -13.83 8.24 2.84
N GLY A 591 -13.19 8.83 3.86
CA GLY A 591 -11.79 8.55 4.21
C GLY A 591 -11.54 7.31 5.09
N VAL A 592 -12.56 6.55 5.50
CA VAL A 592 -12.39 5.42 6.45
C VAL A 592 -12.70 4.04 5.84
N GLY A 593 -12.34 2.98 6.57
CA GLY A 593 -12.55 1.59 6.12
C GLY A 593 -11.58 1.19 5.01
N ALA A 594 -12.08 0.54 3.96
CA ALA A 594 -11.27 0.13 2.80
C ALA A 594 -10.62 1.31 2.05
N ARG A 595 -11.08 2.54 2.29
CA ARG A 595 -10.57 3.77 1.68
C ARG A 595 -9.42 4.43 2.45
N MET A 596 -9.03 3.92 3.62
CA MET A 596 -7.82 4.35 4.32
C MET A 596 -6.57 3.90 3.56
N VAL A 597 -5.51 4.71 3.57
CA VAL A 597 -4.20 4.35 3.00
C VAL A 597 -3.29 3.73 4.06
N SER A 598 -2.36 2.86 3.66
CA SER A 598 -1.31 2.38 4.55
C SER A 598 -0.09 3.32 4.54
N ALA A 599 0.67 3.37 5.62
CA ALA A 599 1.95 4.09 5.63
C ALA A 599 2.88 3.57 4.53
N ALA A 600 2.88 2.25 4.23
CA ALA A 600 3.67 1.69 3.14
C ALA A 600 3.32 2.26 1.76
N MET A 601 2.02 2.49 1.47
CA MET A 601 1.60 3.15 0.22
C MET A 601 2.05 4.61 0.16
N VAL A 602 1.99 5.32 1.29
CA VAL A 602 2.48 6.71 1.38
C VAL A 602 4.00 6.78 1.23
N SER A 603 4.75 5.89 1.88
CA SER A 603 6.22 5.82 1.77
C SER A 603 6.70 5.44 0.37
N GLU A 604 5.97 4.59 -0.34
CA GLU A 604 6.26 4.22 -1.74
C GLU A 604 6.10 5.41 -2.68
N ALA A 605 4.96 6.10 -2.61
CA ALA A 605 4.64 7.21 -3.52
C ALA A 605 5.33 8.53 -3.11
N ILE A 606 5.55 8.73 -1.81
CA ILE A 606 6.07 9.97 -1.21
C ILE A 606 7.12 9.63 -0.15
N PRO A 607 8.35 9.22 -0.53
CA PRO A 607 9.37 8.75 0.41
C PRO A 607 9.71 9.73 1.54
N ALA A 608 9.60 11.05 1.28
CA ALA A 608 9.82 12.10 2.28
C ALA A 608 8.81 12.09 3.45
N LEU A 609 7.64 11.48 3.27
CA LEU A 609 6.61 11.35 4.30
C LEU A 609 6.71 10.06 5.12
N THR A 610 7.65 9.14 4.82
CA THR A 610 7.75 7.80 5.44
C THR A 610 7.59 7.83 6.96
N HIS A 611 8.42 8.63 7.67
CA HIS A 611 8.38 8.69 9.13
C HIS A 611 7.08 9.31 9.67
N HIS A 612 6.52 10.30 8.99
CA HIS A 612 5.24 10.94 9.37
C HIS A 612 4.08 9.96 9.19
N ALA A 613 4.02 9.27 8.05
CA ALA A 613 2.99 8.28 7.73
C ALA A 613 3.00 7.11 8.72
N GLU A 614 4.18 6.56 9.01
CA GLU A 614 4.32 5.52 10.03
C GLU A 614 3.91 5.99 11.43
N ALA A 615 4.37 7.18 11.85
CA ALA A 615 4.03 7.73 13.16
C ALA A 615 2.52 7.97 13.29
N ARG A 616 1.90 8.54 12.25
CA ARG A 616 0.46 8.78 12.17
C ARG A 616 -0.34 7.48 12.17
N GLN A 617 0.03 6.47 11.38
CA GLN A 617 -0.65 5.16 11.40
C GLN A 617 -0.51 4.47 12.77
N ARG A 618 0.68 4.50 13.41
CA ARG A 618 0.87 3.97 14.77
C ARG A 618 -0.03 4.67 15.79
N TRP A 619 -0.12 6.00 15.73
CA TRP A 619 -0.99 6.79 16.61
C TRP A 619 -2.47 6.50 16.38
N LEU A 620 -2.94 6.54 15.13
CA LEU A 620 -4.33 6.28 14.75
C LEU A 620 -4.79 4.88 15.17
N ARG A 621 -3.94 3.86 14.97
CA ARG A 621 -4.22 2.48 15.41
C ARG A 621 -4.38 2.38 16.92
N ARG A 622 -3.54 3.06 17.71
CA ARG A 622 -3.60 3.06 19.18
C ARG A 622 -4.78 3.87 19.72
N MET A 623 -5.01 5.06 19.18
CA MET A 623 -5.92 6.04 19.76
C MET A 623 -7.34 5.94 19.20
N LEU A 624 -7.50 5.70 17.90
CA LEU A 624 -8.80 5.68 17.21
C LEU A 624 -9.20 4.29 16.69
N GLY A 625 -8.28 3.32 16.73
CA GLY A 625 -8.52 1.92 16.34
C GLY A 625 -8.38 1.65 14.84
N TYR A 626 -8.01 2.65 14.03
CA TYR A 626 -7.92 2.51 12.58
C TYR A 626 -6.78 1.58 12.14
N ALA A 627 -7.05 0.78 11.10
CA ALA A 627 -6.05 -0.08 10.49
C ALA A 627 -5.04 0.70 9.63
N GLY A 628 -5.47 1.79 9.00
CA GLY A 628 -4.67 2.67 8.15
C GLY A 628 -4.76 4.14 8.57
N ILE A 629 -4.34 5.01 7.67
CA ILE A 629 -4.43 6.46 7.74
C ILE A 629 -5.70 6.88 6.98
N PRO A 630 -6.70 7.51 7.64
CA PRO A 630 -7.79 8.16 6.93
C PRO A 630 -7.27 9.27 6.01
N SER A 631 -7.93 9.41 4.87
CA SER A 631 -7.52 10.29 3.77
C SER A 631 -8.71 11.14 3.33
N TRP A 632 -9.30 11.87 4.27
CA TRP A 632 -10.59 12.54 4.09
C TRP A 632 -10.55 13.55 2.94
N ASP A 633 -9.55 14.43 2.96
CA ASP A 633 -9.42 15.55 2.02
C ASP A 633 -9.04 15.09 0.62
N THR A 634 -8.35 13.95 0.55
CA THR A 634 -7.85 13.37 -0.69
C THR A 634 -8.98 12.91 -1.61
N TRP A 635 -10.15 12.56 -1.06
CA TRP A 635 -11.31 12.16 -1.87
C TRP A 635 -11.93 13.30 -2.68
N THR A 636 -11.60 14.57 -2.40
CA THR A 636 -11.97 15.71 -3.28
C THR A 636 -11.41 15.55 -4.70
N THR A 637 -10.30 14.82 -4.88
CA THR A 637 -9.71 14.53 -6.20
C THR A 637 -10.64 13.75 -7.12
N SER A 638 -11.66 13.05 -6.58
CA SER A 638 -12.64 12.31 -7.37
C SER A 638 -13.48 13.18 -8.30
N TYR A 639 -13.66 14.47 -7.97
CA TYR A 639 -14.36 15.42 -8.84
C TYR A 639 -13.71 15.56 -10.22
N PHE A 640 -12.40 15.30 -10.32
CA PHE A 640 -11.62 15.50 -11.54
C PHE A 640 -11.43 14.23 -12.37
N ILE A 641 -11.84 13.05 -11.84
CA ILE A 641 -11.71 11.75 -12.52
C ILE A 641 -13.09 11.16 -12.82
N ALA A 642 -13.31 10.78 -14.08
CA ALA A 642 -14.57 10.22 -14.56
C ALA A 642 -15.04 9.00 -13.74
N GLY A 643 -16.32 8.99 -13.34
CA GLY A 643 -16.96 7.94 -12.55
C GLY A 643 -16.62 7.91 -11.05
N ARG A 644 -15.57 8.61 -10.59
CA ARG A 644 -15.10 8.50 -9.19
C ARG A 644 -15.98 9.21 -8.16
N MET A 645 -16.90 10.06 -8.60
CA MET A 645 -17.94 10.61 -7.71
C MET A 645 -19.02 9.56 -7.40
N ASP A 646 -19.38 8.73 -8.37
CA ASP A 646 -20.42 7.71 -8.19
C ASP A 646 -19.94 6.61 -7.21
N ASP A 647 -18.68 6.20 -7.32
CA ASP A 647 -17.98 5.31 -6.37
C ASP A 647 -18.03 5.79 -4.91
N LEU A 648 -18.23 7.08 -4.67
CA LEU A 648 -18.28 7.70 -3.34
C LEU A 648 -19.70 7.91 -2.80
N GLY A 649 -20.73 7.59 -3.59
CA GLY A 649 -22.12 7.88 -3.27
C GLY A 649 -22.40 9.38 -3.26
N CYS A 650 -21.95 10.10 -4.30
CA CYS A 650 -22.28 11.51 -4.48
C CYS A 650 -23.72 11.68 -4.98
N GLY A 651 -24.56 12.39 -4.24
CA GLY A 651 -25.95 12.67 -4.61
C GLY A 651 -26.51 13.92 -3.92
N TRP A 652 -27.59 14.47 -4.46
CA TRP A 652 -28.26 15.62 -3.84
C TRP A 652 -28.99 15.19 -2.57
N THR A 653 -28.66 15.85 -1.46
CA THR A 653 -29.23 15.60 -0.13
C THR A 653 -29.50 16.92 0.57
N ARG A 654 -30.36 16.96 1.61
CA ARG A 654 -30.57 18.20 2.36
C ARG A 654 -29.50 18.38 3.42
N ALA A 655 -28.96 19.58 3.50
CA ALA A 655 -27.98 19.95 4.52
C ALA A 655 -28.54 21.00 5.49
N ARG A 656 -28.15 20.88 6.76
CA ARG A 656 -28.36 21.94 7.76
C ARG A 656 -27.27 21.92 8.83
N LEU A 657 -26.90 23.08 9.37
CA LEU A 657 -26.23 23.12 10.66
C LEU A 657 -27.27 22.97 11.78
N ARG A 658 -26.97 22.10 12.74
CA ARG A 658 -27.80 21.85 13.92
C ARG A 658 -26.93 21.85 15.17
N SER A 659 -27.33 22.61 16.18
CA SER A 659 -26.83 22.46 17.55
C SER A 659 -27.49 21.23 18.18
N GLU A 660 -26.71 20.38 18.85
CA GLU A 660 -27.20 19.22 19.57
C GLU A 660 -27.08 19.43 21.08
N ALA A 661 -28.01 18.87 21.85
CA ALA A 661 -27.92 18.86 23.30
C ALA A 661 -26.60 18.19 23.75
N GLY A 662 -25.87 18.84 24.66
CA GLY A 662 -24.57 18.36 25.14
C GLY A 662 -23.38 18.56 24.18
N VAL A 663 -23.58 19.08 22.96
CA VAL A 663 -22.48 19.34 22.01
C VAL A 663 -22.19 20.85 21.94
N ARG A 664 -20.97 21.24 22.32
CA ARG A 664 -20.53 22.66 22.36
C ARG A 664 -20.66 23.41 21.03
N TRP A 665 -20.63 22.70 19.90
CA TRP A 665 -20.56 23.29 18.56
C TRP A 665 -21.63 22.69 17.64
N PRO A 666 -22.29 23.51 16.79
CA PRO A 666 -23.13 23.01 15.70
C PRO A 666 -22.39 22.02 14.82
N ARG A 667 -23.10 21.01 14.34
CA ARG A 667 -22.62 20.04 13.34
C ARG A 667 -23.39 20.24 12.03
N LEU A 668 -22.73 20.00 10.91
CA LEU A 668 -23.35 19.94 9.59
C LEU A 668 -23.95 18.55 9.40
N TRP A 669 -25.27 18.49 9.26
CA TRP A 669 -26.02 17.24 9.06
C TRP A 669 -26.48 17.14 7.61
N LEU A 670 -26.26 15.97 7.03
CA LEU A 670 -26.87 15.51 5.80
C LEU A 670 -28.08 14.65 6.21
N THR A 671 -29.27 14.96 5.69
CA THR A 671 -30.50 14.34 6.15
C THR A 671 -31.54 14.26 5.03
N PRO A 672 -32.33 13.18 4.93
CA PRO A 672 -33.43 13.11 3.96
C PRO A 672 -34.61 14.02 4.36
N SER A 673 -34.67 14.46 5.62
CA SER A 673 -35.85 15.11 6.22
C SER A 673 -36.32 16.37 5.45
N PRO A 674 -37.59 16.44 5.01
CA PRO A 674 -38.14 17.57 4.24
C PRO A 674 -38.13 18.92 4.97
N GLN A 675 -37.96 18.94 6.28
CA GLN A 675 -37.94 20.14 7.12
C GLN A 675 -36.68 21.00 6.92
N ASN A 676 -35.78 20.60 6.03
CA ASN A 676 -34.53 21.30 5.71
C ASN A 676 -34.61 21.82 4.28
N PRO A 677 -34.60 23.16 4.07
CA PRO A 677 -34.96 23.71 2.78
C PRO A 677 -33.87 23.61 1.71
N VAL A 678 -32.61 23.36 2.09
CA VAL A 678 -31.48 23.47 1.16
C VAL A 678 -30.91 22.13 0.76
N ALA A 679 -30.99 21.82 -0.53
CA ALA A 679 -30.31 20.69 -1.16
C ALA A 679 -28.87 21.08 -1.51
N VAL A 680 -27.91 20.20 -1.20
CA VAL A 680 -26.49 20.30 -1.59
C VAL A 680 -26.05 18.98 -2.20
N LEU A 681 -25.04 19.01 -3.06
CA LEU A 681 -24.42 17.78 -3.53
C LEU A 681 -23.47 17.25 -2.44
N ALA A 682 -23.66 16.03 -1.98
CA ALA A 682 -22.81 15.43 -0.96
C ALA A 682 -22.44 14.00 -1.30
N CYS A 683 -21.20 13.63 -0.99
CA CYS A 683 -20.61 12.32 -1.19
C CYS A 683 -20.57 11.59 0.16
N HIS A 684 -21.36 10.53 0.29
CA HIS A 684 -21.41 9.67 1.47
C HIS A 684 -21.94 8.28 1.08
N PRO A 685 -21.30 7.15 1.48
CA PRO A 685 -21.68 5.80 1.03
C PRO A 685 -23.17 5.46 1.17
N ALA A 686 -23.77 5.75 2.33
CA ALA A 686 -25.19 5.43 2.59
C ALA A 686 -26.21 6.28 1.81
N LEU A 687 -25.79 7.18 0.92
CA LEU A 687 -26.70 7.85 -0.01
C LEU A 687 -27.04 6.96 -1.22
N VAL A 688 -26.27 5.91 -1.48
CA VAL A 688 -26.54 4.93 -2.55
C VAL A 688 -27.65 3.95 -2.16
N ASP A 689 -27.70 3.56 -0.88
CA ASP A 689 -28.48 2.41 -0.38
C ASP A 689 -29.98 2.70 -0.13
N GLY A 690 -30.62 3.53 -0.96
CA GLY A 690 -32.08 3.71 -0.97
C GLY A 690 -32.63 5.02 -0.39
N GLY A 691 -31.83 6.09 -0.33
CA GLY A 691 -32.36 7.44 -0.12
C GLY A 691 -33.06 7.96 -1.39
N PRO A 692 -34.14 8.76 -1.29
CA PRO A 692 -34.69 9.45 -2.47
C PRO A 692 -33.65 10.45 -2.99
N VAL A 693 -33.03 10.13 -4.13
CA VAL A 693 -32.12 11.03 -4.83
C VAL A 693 -32.94 12.27 -5.21
N LEU A 694 -32.60 13.41 -4.62
CA LEU A 694 -33.25 14.66 -4.98
C LEU A 694 -32.84 15.02 -6.41
N ALA A 695 -33.79 15.52 -7.20
CA ALA A 695 -33.45 16.17 -8.46
C ALA A 695 -32.49 17.34 -8.20
N PRO A 696 -31.58 17.67 -9.14
CA PRO A 696 -30.80 18.90 -9.06
C PRO A 696 -31.73 20.11 -8.88
N PRO A 697 -31.36 21.09 -8.02
CA PRO A 697 -32.13 22.31 -7.81
C PRO A 697 -32.11 23.26 -9.02
#